data_AF-A0A1J1JML5-F1
#
_entry.id   AF-A0A1J1JML5-F1
#
_cell.length_a   1.000
_cell.length_b   1.000
_cell.length_c   1.000
_cell.angle_alpha   90.00
_cell.angle_beta   90.00
_cell.angle_gamma   90.00
#
_symmetry.space_group_name_H-M   'P 1'
#
loop_
_entity.id
_entity.type
_entity.pdbx_description
1 polymer ?
#
loop_
_entity_poly.entity_id
_entity_poly.type
_entity_poly.pdbx_seq_one_letter_code
_entity_poly.pdbx_strand_id
1 'polypeptide(L)'
;MSTEMERKVLVNKLITNFQEWTLTSWKPSEDMLQALEEYLVFFSPKDICDVNHIKQSLIFVINERLELNRKVYRYFIDQAAKKGEIFNYHQKLEIEEAINRPEINFNEWVSDIFKHHQHLGYLLILATEVETEKNRDFIDLDKLLKEKEKYINIIESIFCSYIFYYVSENTIHKAVNKNCQERYFENYWEHLKYFHSKQVARSQGLSIIDVDNFFDELQDYDRLLSQLIDQITKIYDELTNHCYLAIIIGDKFSCKWSLIADITIFCEKFLERPIDRTYFRWQEVERQTIDYIKNLDRKTCEFQKGNEGFTYKDCYLVYVDQQEKSVLLFEKNERDETLIPCPKCRTFKVQGNSYPILGVRSFECKNLFCGDKSKYNRGKRYSLASIIRQQAILDDRNIIPKEILKKWRRDIVKTSSIADIFLFLIKSYSLYGDTVVIYSNQESLENEIFGRNIKSQNLYFIYNEILDNKLAKEYRELSFFKRFICDQEHEKQCLISNLSNVPGVTLYQGDAFQVLHKLKSESIGGAVTSPPYYNAREYSQWSNIYCYLYDMYNISKEVFRCLKHGSPYLFNIFDYFDNENIIVFSDMGKKRLILSSYISFIFRHIGFTHLGNIAWDKGEIEGNRNFNQGNDSPYYQAPLNCWEHILIFSKGYPSFDLSKLPKVIQEKPVTKMVGGKNIYGHSAPFPEALPKLLFSIVPSEEIILDPFAGSMTTGRVAARESRVSINIELHQHYCDLSLNLLNTQISKPLQGSLFDTEIFCN
;
A
#
# COMPACT_ATOMS: atom_id res chain seq x y z
N MET A 1 23.61 -31.69 36.89
CA MET A 1 24.56 -30.69 36.38
C MET A 1 25.81 -31.43 35.95
N SER A 2 26.21 -31.31 34.70
CA SER A 2 27.52 -31.81 34.26
C SER A 2 28.63 -31.05 34.97
N THR A 3 29.76 -31.70 35.24
CA THR A 3 30.94 -30.97 35.74
C THR A 3 31.46 -30.01 34.67
N GLU A 4 32.19 -28.96 35.05
CA GLU A 4 32.81 -28.04 34.07
C GLU A 4 33.68 -28.78 33.04
N MET A 5 34.35 -29.84 33.50
CA MET A 5 35.16 -30.72 32.66
C MET A 5 34.33 -31.48 31.63
N GLU A 6 33.18 -32.04 32.01
CA GLU A 6 32.25 -32.71 31.08
C GLU A 6 31.69 -31.75 30.02
N ARG A 7 31.42 -30.49 30.39
CA ARG A 7 30.99 -29.47 29.41
C ARG A 7 32.07 -29.16 28.38
N LYS A 8 33.32 -28.96 28.81
CA LYS A 8 34.45 -28.71 27.89
C LYS A 8 34.68 -29.88 26.93
N VAL A 9 34.53 -31.12 27.40
CA VAL A 9 34.59 -32.31 26.54
C VAL A 9 33.48 -32.30 25.49
N LEU A 10 32.25 -31.94 25.87
CA LEU A 10 31.12 -31.86 24.95
C LEU A 10 31.28 -30.73 23.91
N VAL A 11 31.78 -29.56 24.30
CA VAL A 11 32.13 -28.45 23.38
C VAL A 11 33.15 -28.90 22.34
N ASN A 12 34.24 -29.53 22.78
CA ASN A 12 35.27 -30.02 21.87
C ASN A 12 34.72 -31.07 20.90
N LYS A 13 33.85 -31.97 21.39
CA LYS A 13 33.19 -32.97 20.56
C LYS A 13 32.28 -32.34 19.49
N LEU A 14 31.48 -31.34 19.86
CA LEU A 14 30.61 -30.60 18.94
C LEU A 14 31.39 -29.97 17.78
N ILE A 15 32.48 -29.27 18.13
CA ILE A 15 33.33 -28.58 17.16
C ILE A 15 34.04 -29.61 16.25
N THR A 16 34.60 -30.66 16.85
CA THR A 16 35.30 -31.72 16.11
C THR A 16 34.35 -32.41 15.13
N ASN A 17 33.16 -32.79 15.58
CA ASN A 17 32.14 -33.41 14.71
C ASN A 17 31.77 -32.47 13.54
N PHE A 18 31.55 -31.19 13.81
CA PHE A 18 31.24 -30.22 12.77
C PHE A 18 32.37 -30.10 11.73
N GLN A 19 33.62 -30.01 12.19
CA GLN A 19 34.81 -29.93 11.33
C GLN A 19 35.01 -31.20 10.51
N GLU A 20 34.89 -32.37 11.11
CA GLU A 20 35.06 -33.67 10.44
C GLU A 20 33.97 -33.91 9.39
N TRP A 21 32.72 -33.59 9.70
CA TRP A 21 31.61 -33.83 8.76
C TRP A 21 31.61 -32.83 7.61
N THR A 22 32.03 -31.59 7.83
CA THR A 22 31.98 -30.52 6.80
C THR A 22 33.33 -30.22 6.16
N LEU A 23 34.39 -30.94 6.57
CA LEU A 23 35.79 -30.77 6.14
C LEU A 23 36.29 -29.32 6.23
N THR A 24 35.80 -28.56 7.22
CA THR A 24 36.23 -27.18 7.43
C THR A 24 37.38 -27.07 8.43
N SER A 25 38.34 -26.20 8.13
CA SER A 25 39.41 -25.79 9.05
C SER A 25 39.01 -24.62 9.95
N TRP A 26 37.80 -24.08 9.80
CA TRP A 26 37.29 -22.99 10.62
C TRP A 26 37.24 -23.34 12.11
N LYS A 27 37.53 -22.35 12.97
CA LYS A 27 37.45 -22.46 14.42
C LYS A 27 36.53 -21.37 14.98
N PRO A 28 35.72 -21.69 16.00
CA PRO A 28 34.89 -20.68 16.66
C PRO A 28 35.74 -19.63 17.38
N SER A 29 35.23 -18.40 17.44
CA SER A 29 35.79 -17.34 18.27
C SER A 29 35.61 -17.64 19.76
N GLU A 30 36.38 -16.96 20.60
CA GLU A 30 36.27 -17.07 22.07
C GLU A 30 34.84 -16.76 22.55
N ASP A 31 34.19 -15.72 21.99
CA ASP A 31 32.80 -15.38 22.31
C ASP A 31 31.82 -16.52 22.00
N MET A 32 32.03 -17.25 20.91
CA MET A 32 31.19 -18.40 20.55
C MET A 32 31.44 -19.60 21.47
N LEU A 33 32.69 -19.83 21.87
CA LEU A 33 33.04 -20.87 22.83
C LEU A 33 32.38 -20.60 24.17
N GLN A 34 32.51 -19.37 24.69
CA GLN A 34 31.89 -18.97 25.93
C GLN A 34 30.36 -19.11 25.88
N ALA A 35 29.73 -18.59 24.81
CA ALA A 35 28.29 -18.71 24.64
C ALA A 35 27.83 -20.17 24.55
N LEU A 36 28.61 -21.04 23.89
CA LEU A 36 28.28 -22.46 23.78
C LEU A 36 28.37 -23.14 25.15
N GLU A 37 29.41 -22.87 25.94
CA GLU A 37 29.53 -23.38 27.31
C GLU A 37 28.34 -22.97 28.19
N GLU A 38 27.90 -21.71 28.08
CA GLU A 38 26.71 -21.19 28.78
C GLU A 38 25.43 -21.92 28.35
N TYR A 39 25.25 -22.20 27.06
CA TYR A 39 24.09 -22.94 26.54
C TYR A 39 24.04 -24.38 27.07
N LEU A 40 25.19 -25.06 27.08
CA LEU A 40 25.29 -26.45 27.50
C LEU A 40 24.98 -26.65 29.00
N VAL A 41 25.00 -25.61 29.83
CA VAL A 41 24.55 -25.68 31.23
C VAL A 41 23.09 -26.13 31.34
N PHE A 42 22.27 -25.76 30.35
CA PHE A 42 20.84 -26.04 30.34
C PHE A 42 20.48 -27.43 29.78
N PHE A 43 21.47 -28.17 29.26
CA PHE A 43 21.22 -29.45 28.58
C PHE A 43 21.76 -30.61 29.40
N SER A 44 20.95 -31.67 29.52
CA SER A 44 21.39 -32.97 30.00
C SER A 44 21.74 -33.89 28.83
N PRO A 45 22.50 -34.98 29.04
CA PRO A 45 22.77 -35.96 27.99
C PRO A 45 21.51 -36.56 27.35
N LYS A 46 20.37 -36.54 28.05
CA LYS A 46 19.08 -37.06 27.55
C LYS A 46 18.37 -36.09 26.61
N ASP A 47 18.77 -34.81 26.61
CA ASP A 47 18.18 -33.78 25.76
C ASP A 47 18.83 -33.71 24.37
N ILE A 48 19.98 -34.39 24.20
CA ILE A 48 20.76 -34.41 22.96
C ILE A 48 20.08 -35.35 21.97
N CYS A 49 19.84 -34.85 20.75
CA CYS A 49 19.29 -35.65 19.67
C CYS A 49 20.27 -36.77 19.25
N ASP A 50 19.78 -37.82 18.59
CA ASP A 50 20.66 -38.86 18.08
C ASP A 50 21.57 -38.33 16.96
N VAL A 51 22.72 -38.99 16.78
CA VAL A 51 23.76 -38.54 15.85
C VAL A 51 23.27 -38.51 14.39
N ASN A 52 22.36 -39.40 14.01
CA ASN A 52 21.84 -39.42 12.63
C ASN A 52 20.94 -38.22 12.37
N HIS A 53 20.03 -37.91 13.30
CA HIS A 53 19.18 -36.71 13.22
C HIS A 53 20.02 -35.43 13.13
N ILE A 54 21.08 -35.34 13.94
CA ILE A 54 21.99 -34.18 13.93
C ILE A 54 22.70 -34.04 12.57
N LYS A 55 23.20 -35.15 12.00
CA LYS A 55 23.83 -35.14 10.67
C LYS A 55 22.85 -34.71 9.57
N GLN A 56 21.64 -35.25 9.59
CA GLN A 56 20.58 -34.92 8.64
C GLN A 56 20.20 -33.43 8.72
N SER A 57 20.01 -32.91 9.93
CA SER A 57 19.73 -31.48 10.16
C SER A 57 20.88 -30.58 9.70
N LEU A 58 22.13 -30.99 9.86
CA LEU A 58 23.28 -30.23 9.38
C LEU A 58 23.33 -30.18 7.85
N ILE A 59 23.12 -31.31 7.17
CA ILE A 59 23.04 -31.35 5.70
C ILE A 59 21.89 -30.46 5.19
N PHE A 60 20.73 -30.52 5.84
CA PHE A 60 19.60 -29.64 5.54
C PHE A 60 19.99 -28.14 5.62
N VAL A 61 20.61 -27.72 6.73
CA VAL A 61 21.08 -26.34 6.90
C VAL A 61 22.10 -25.96 5.82
N ILE A 62 23.03 -26.86 5.49
CA ILE A 62 24.03 -26.63 4.43
C ILE A 62 23.32 -26.42 3.07
N ASN A 63 22.38 -27.30 2.74
CA ASN A 63 21.56 -27.22 1.52
C ASN A 63 20.83 -25.88 1.42
N GLU A 64 20.15 -25.45 2.49
CA GLU A 64 19.44 -24.17 2.53
C GLU A 64 20.41 -22.97 2.42
N ARG A 65 21.46 -22.92 3.24
CA ARG A 65 22.37 -21.75 3.33
C ARG A 65 23.20 -21.55 2.07
N LEU A 66 23.55 -22.64 1.41
CA LEU A 66 24.35 -22.63 0.18
C LEU A 66 23.50 -22.76 -1.09
N GLU A 67 22.19 -22.93 -0.95
CA GLU A 67 21.22 -23.09 -2.05
C GLU A 67 21.59 -24.25 -2.99
N LEU A 68 22.11 -25.36 -2.45
CA LEU A 68 22.70 -26.46 -3.22
C LEU A 68 21.68 -27.13 -4.14
N ASN A 69 20.43 -27.23 -3.68
CA ASN A 69 19.35 -27.87 -4.43
C ASN A 69 18.49 -26.87 -5.21
N ARG A 70 18.88 -25.59 -5.30
CA ARG A 70 18.08 -24.56 -5.99
C ARG A 70 17.81 -24.88 -7.45
N LYS A 71 18.76 -25.54 -8.14
CA LYS A 71 18.60 -25.94 -9.54
C LYS A 71 17.51 -27.00 -9.70
N VAL A 72 17.55 -28.06 -8.90
CA VAL A 72 16.55 -29.14 -8.96
C VAL A 72 15.17 -28.69 -8.46
N TYR A 73 15.13 -27.81 -7.45
CA TYR A 73 13.91 -27.13 -7.03
C TYR A 73 13.27 -26.34 -8.18
N ARG A 74 14.04 -25.45 -8.83
CA ARG A 74 13.54 -24.68 -9.98
C ARG A 74 13.09 -25.57 -11.12
N TYR A 75 13.85 -26.61 -11.42
CA TYR A 75 13.48 -27.61 -12.40
C TYR A 75 12.08 -28.18 -12.12
N PHE A 76 11.83 -28.65 -10.89
CA PHE A 76 10.52 -29.18 -10.51
C PHE A 76 9.40 -28.17 -10.72
N ILE A 77 9.56 -26.95 -10.20
CA ILE A 77 8.55 -25.89 -10.29
C ILE A 77 8.27 -25.48 -11.74
N ASP A 78 9.32 -25.26 -12.54
CA ASP A 78 9.20 -24.80 -13.92
C ASP A 78 8.59 -25.88 -14.83
N GLN A 79 8.96 -27.15 -14.64
CA GLN A 79 8.40 -28.26 -15.42
C GLN A 79 6.97 -28.60 -15.03
N ALA A 80 6.60 -28.47 -13.75
CA ALA A 80 5.22 -28.56 -13.30
C ALA A 80 4.38 -27.46 -13.96
N ALA A 81 4.83 -26.21 -13.94
CA ALA A 81 4.13 -25.08 -14.53
C ALA A 81 3.88 -25.24 -16.03
N LYS A 82 4.81 -25.84 -16.78
CA LYS A 82 4.62 -26.16 -18.22
C LYS A 82 3.47 -27.13 -18.49
N LYS A 83 3.04 -27.92 -17.50
CA LYS A 83 1.85 -28.77 -17.58
C LYS A 83 0.61 -28.16 -16.93
N GLY A 84 0.66 -26.87 -16.62
CA GLY A 84 -0.43 -26.15 -15.96
C GLY A 84 -0.48 -26.37 -14.44
N GLU A 85 0.53 -27.01 -13.85
CA GLU A 85 0.61 -27.21 -12.40
C GLU A 85 1.28 -26.03 -11.71
N ILE A 86 0.50 -25.25 -10.96
CA ILE A 86 0.98 -24.05 -10.27
C ILE A 86 0.82 -24.24 -8.77
N PHE A 87 1.95 -24.24 -8.08
CA PHE A 87 2.00 -24.32 -6.63
C PHE A 87 1.82 -22.95 -5.98
N ASN A 88 1.02 -22.90 -4.91
CA ASN A 88 0.91 -21.73 -4.05
C ASN A 88 2.21 -21.52 -3.24
N TYR A 89 2.28 -20.43 -2.47
CA TYR A 89 3.46 -20.09 -1.67
C TYR A 89 3.85 -21.19 -0.65
N HIS A 90 2.88 -21.82 0.00
CA HIS A 90 3.15 -22.89 0.98
C HIS A 90 3.70 -24.14 0.35
N GLN A 91 3.04 -24.62 -0.69
CA GLN A 91 3.46 -25.79 -1.43
C GLN A 91 4.90 -25.60 -1.93
N LYS A 92 5.25 -24.39 -2.38
CA LYS A 92 6.62 -24.05 -2.78
C LYS A 92 7.62 -24.15 -1.63
N LEU A 93 7.28 -23.68 -0.44
CA LEU A 93 8.15 -23.79 0.74
C LEU A 93 8.29 -25.25 1.20
N GLU A 94 7.19 -26.00 1.24
CA GLU A 94 7.19 -27.42 1.62
C GLU A 94 7.97 -28.28 0.62
N ILE A 95 7.83 -28.01 -0.68
CA ILE A 95 8.64 -28.63 -1.73
C ILE A 95 10.12 -28.30 -1.54
N GLU A 96 10.47 -27.03 -1.31
CA GLU A 96 11.86 -26.62 -1.10
C GLU A 96 12.46 -27.29 0.15
N GLU A 97 11.71 -27.34 1.26
CA GLU A 97 12.12 -28.00 2.50
C GLU A 97 12.32 -29.51 2.28
N ALA A 98 11.36 -30.20 1.64
CA ALA A 98 11.44 -31.62 1.35
C ALA A 98 12.63 -31.98 0.44
N ILE A 99 12.96 -31.12 -0.51
CA ILE A 99 14.14 -31.26 -1.37
C ILE A 99 15.42 -31.04 -0.56
N ASN A 100 15.46 -30.07 0.36
CA ASN A 100 16.67 -29.78 1.14
C ASN A 100 16.94 -30.80 2.26
N ARG A 101 15.94 -31.55 2.73
CA ARG A 101 16.10 -32.59 3.75
C ARG A 101 16.68 -33.88 3.16
N PRO A 102 17.85 -34.37 3.61
CA PRO A 102 18.45 -35.60 3.06
C PRO A 102 17.68 -36.87 3.43
N GLU A 103 16.96 -36.87 4.55
CA GLU A 103 16.19 -38.01 5.07
C GLU A 103 14.87 -38.25 4.35
N ILE A 104 14.36 -37.22 3.65
CA ILE A 104 13.10 -37.33 2.91
C ILE A 104 13.38 -37.90 1.52
N ASN A 105 12.74 -39.02 1.18
CA ASN A 105 12.61 -39.44 -0.21
C ASN A 105 11.60 -38.51 -0.90
N PHE A 106 12.07 -37.66 -1.81
CA PHE A 106 11.22 -36.63 -2.41
C PHE A 106 10.12 -37.24 -3.30
N ASN A 107 10.38 -38.38 -3.92
CA ASN A 107 9.38 -39.10 -4.71
C ASN A 107 8.24 -39.64 -3.84
N GLU A 108 8.56 -40.31 -2.73
CA GLU A 108 7.57 -40.77 -1.75
C GLU A 108 6.79 -39.60 -1.15
N TRP A 109 7.49 -38.51 -0.80
CA TRP A 109 6.85 -37.30 -0.27
C TRP A 109 5.86 -36.68 -1.27
N VAL A 110 6.23 -36.57 -2.56
CA VAL A 110 5.31 -36.09 -3.61
C VAL A 110 4.13 -37.05 -3.77
N SER A 111 4.37 -38.36 -3.72
CA SER A 111 3.31 -39.38 -3.77
C SER A 111 2.28 -39.18 -2.66
N ASP A 112 2.73 -38.92 -1.43
CA ASP A 112 1.85 -38.77 -0.27
C ASP A 112 1.09 -37.44 -0.26
N ILE A 113 1.80 -36.33 -0.48
CA ILE A 113 1.23 -34.98 -0.43
C ILE A 113 0.28 -34.73 -1.60
N PHE A 114 0.62 -35.23 -2.79
CA PHE A 114 -0.15 -35.03 -4.01
C PHE A 114 -0.94 -36.28 -4.44
N LYS A 115 -1.21 -37.22 -3.51
CA LYS A 115 -1.90 -38.50 -3.80
C LYS A 115 -3.24 -38.39 -4.54
N HIS A 116 -3.93 -37.25 -4.41
CA HIS A 116 -5.21 -36.97 -5.06
C HIS A 116 -5.09 -35.98 -6.23
N HIS A 117 -3.87 -35.65 -6.66
CA HIS A 117 -3.62 -34.67 -7.71
C HIS A 117 -3.82 -35.26 -9.10
N GLN A 118 -4.48 -34.52 -9.99
CA GLN A 118 -4.84 -35.00 -11.33
C GLN A 118 -3.62 -35.39 -12.17
N HIS A 119 -2.52 -34.66 -12.07
CA HIS A 119 -1.27 -34.95 -12.78
C HIS A 119 -0.20 -35.61 -11.90
N LEU A 120 -0.58 -36.36 -10.86
CA LEU A 120 0.36 -37.04 -9.96
C LEU A 120 1.42 -37.86 -10.71
N GLY A 121 1.03 -38.64 -11.73
CA GLY A 121 1.98 -39.45 -12.51
C GLY A 121 3.10 -38.62 -13.17
N TYR A 122 2.80 -37.41 -13.64
CA TYR A 122 3.81 -36.50 -14.18
C TYR A 122 4.68 -35.89 -13.08
N LEU A 123 4.08 -35.49 -11.95
CA LEU A 123 4.82 -34.98 -10.80
C LEU A 123 5.80 -36.03 -10.24
N LEU A 124 5.44 -37.32 -10.24
CA LEU A 124 6.33 -38.40 -9.79
C LEU A 124 7.52 -38.63 -10.73
N ILE A 125 7.35 -38.43 -12.04
CA ILE A 125 8.48 -38.47 -13.00
C ILE A 125 9.48 -37.36 -12.67
N LEU A 126 8.98 -36.12 -12.52
CA LEU A 126 9.82 -34.99 -12.12
C LEU A 126 10.48 -35.21 -10.75
N ALA A 127 9.71 -35.72 -9.78
CA ALA A 127 10.20 -36.00 -8.44
C ALA A 127 11.31 -37.06 -8.44
N THR A 128 11.23 -38.06 -9.33
CA THR A 128 12.28 -39.07 -9.50
C THR A 128 13.59 -38.44 -9.96
N GLU A 129 13.55 -37.53 -10.93
CA GLU A 129 14.75 -36.83 -11.41
C GLU A 129 15.35 -35.93 -10.32
N VAL A 130 14.50 -35.16 -9.63
CA VAL A 130 14.91 -34.33 -8.48
C VAL A 130 15.52 -35.18 -7.38
N GLU A 131 14.91 -36.31 -7.06
CA GLU A 131 15.37 -37.26 -6.05
C GLU A 131 16.77 -37.81 -6.37
N THR A 132 17.05 -38.08 -7.66
CA THR A 132 18.37 -38.57 -8.10
C THR A 132 19.45 -37.49 -8.07
N GLU A 133 19.10 -36.23 -8.30
CA GLU A 133 20.06 -35.13 -8.42
C GLU A 133 20.23 -34.29 -7.15
N LYS A 134 19.29 -34.36 -6.20
CA LYS A 134 19.38 -33.53 -4.99
C LYS A 134 20.58 -33.92 -4.13
N ASN A 135 21.22 -32.91 -3.55
CA ASN A 135 22.31 -33.10 -2.60
C ASN A 135 21.77 -33.70 -1.28
N ARG A 136 22.31 -34.87 -0.92
CA ARG A 136 22.00 -35.60 0.32
C ARG A 136 23.21 -35.75 1.24
N ASP A 137 24.37 -35.33 0.78
CA ASP A 137 25.64 -35.58 1.44
C ASP A 137 26.26 -34.30 1.98
N PHE A 138 27.25 -34.49 2.86
CA PHE A 138 28.10 -33.40 3.29
C PHE A 138 28.94 -32.85 2.14
N ILE A 139 29.28 -31.57 2.24
CA ILE A 139 30.16 -30.88 1.30
C ILE A 139 31.38 -30.36 2.05
N ASP A 140 32.54 -30.42 1.39
CA ASP A 140 33.76 -29.73 1.80
C ASP A 140 33.55 -28.20 1.75
N LEU A 141 33.24 -27.61 2.90
CA LEU A 141 32.96 -26.19 3.02
C LEU A 141 34.20 -25.34 2.73
N ASP A 142 35.39 -25.83 3.07
CA ASP A 142 36.64 -25.12 2.81
C ASP A 142 36.90 -25.02 1.31
N LYS A 143 36.80 -26.14 0.59
CA LYS A 143 36.95 -26.18 -0.86
C LYS A 143 35.90 -25.32 -1.56
N LEU A 144 34.66 -25.30 -1.07
CA LEU A 144 33.56 -24.56 -1.72
C LEU A 144 33.57 -23.06 -1.41
N LEU A 145 34.04 -22.64 -0.22
CA LEU A 145 33.81 -21.29 0.29
C LEU A 145 35.08 -20.47 0.51
N LYS A 146 36.28 -21.03 0.67
CA LYS A 146 37.49 -20.27 1.04
C LYS A 146 37.80 -19.07 0.14
N GLU A 147 37.45 -19.15 -1.13
CA GLU A 147 37.67 -18.08 -2.12
C GLU A 147 36.53 -17.04 -2.14
N LYS A 148 35.43 -17.27 -1.39
CA LYS A 148 34.28 -16.37 -1.34
C LYS A 148 34.46 -15.30 -0.28
N GLU A 149 33.98 -14.10 -0.57
CA GLU A 149 33.88 -13.05 0.43
C GLU A 149 32.99 -13.49 1.61
N LYS A 150 33.41 -13.12 2.83
CA LYS A 150 32.66 -13.40 4.08
C LYS A 150 32.38 -14.89 4.31
N TYR A 151 33.21 -15.78 3.78
CA TYR A 151 33.02 -17.23 3.93
C TYR A 151 32.95 -17.68 5.40
N ILE A 152 33.73 -17.03 6.28
CA ILE A 152 33.68 -17.25 7.73
C ILE A 152 32.25 -17.04 8.25
N ASN A 153 31.58 -15.95 7.87
CA ASN A 153 30.20 -15.69 8.29
C ASN A 153 29.23 -16.79 7.80
N ILE A 154 29.49 -17.38 6.63
CA ILE A 154 28.66 -18.46 6.11
C ILE A 154 28.83 -19.71 6.97
N ILE A 155 30.08 -20.11 7.25
CA ILE A 155 30.39 -21.27 8.10
C ILE A 155 29.82 -21.06 9.51
N GLU A 156 29.99 -19.87 10.08
CA GLU A 156 29.41 -19.51 11.38
C GLU A 156 27.88 -19.61 11.38
N SER A 157 27.19 -19.14 10.34
CA SER A 157 25.73 -19.24 10.25
C SER A 157 25.25 -20.70 10.24
N ILE A 158 25.98 -21.57 9.53
CA ILE A 158 25.72 -23.02 9.49
C ILE A 158 25.99 -23.61 10.88
N PHE A 159 27.12 -23.30 11.51
CA PHE A 159 27.47 -23.77 12.86
C PHE A 159 26.45 -23.32 13.91
N CYS A 160 25.97 -22.08 13.84
CA CYS A 160 24.94 -21.60 14.75
C CYS A 160 23.63 -22.39 14.65
N SER A 161 23.24 -22.76 13.42
CA SER A 161 22.04 -23.56 13.18
C SER A 161 22.27 -25.03 13.57
N TYR A 162 23.49 -25.55 13.38
CA TYR A 162 23.91 -26.87 13.89
C TYR A 162 23.71 -27.00 15.40
N ILE A 163 24.16 -26.00 16.17
CA ILE A 163 23.93 -25.97 17.62
C ILE A 163 22.43 -25.90 17.95
N PHE A 164 21.64 -25.15 17.17
CA PHE A 164 20.19 -25.04 17.37
C PHE A 164 19.48 -26.39 17.25
N TYR A 165 19.88 -27.22 16.27
CA TYR A 165 19.30 -28.56 16.02
C TYR A 165 19.96 -29.68 16.83
N TYR A 166 20.94 -29.38 17.68
CA TYR A 166 21.63 -30.39 18.49
C TYR A 166 20.75 -30.98 19.61
N VAL A 167 19.71 -30.23 20.00
CA VAL A 167 18.69 -30.62 20.97
C VAL A 167 17.30 -30.35 20.37
N SER A 168 16.24 -30.87 21.01
CA SER A 168 14.87 -30.57 20.56
C SER A 168 14.52 -29.08 20.66
N GLU A 169 13.61 -28.59 19.80
CA GLU A 169 13.15 -27.19 19.84
C GLU A 169 12.58 -26.81 21.22
N ASN A 170 11.85 -27.73 21.87
CA ASN A 170 11.33 -27.56 23.23
C ASN A 170 12.46 -27.30 24.24
N THR A 171 13.52 -28.10 24.19
CA THR A 171 14.69 -27.97 25.08
C THR A 171 15.36 -26.61 24.87
N ILE A 172 15.69 -26.25 23.63
CA ILE A 172 16.42 -25.00 23.37
C ILE A 172 15.56 -23.76 23.67
N HIS A 173 14.25 -23.79 23.37
CA HIS A 173 13.36 -22.68 23.70
C HIS A 173 13.26 -22.49 25.22
N LYS A 174 13.19 -23.58 26.00
CA LYS A 174 13.21 -23.53 27.47
C LYS A 174 14.54 -23.01 28.02
N ALA A 175 15.66 -23.31 27.38
CA ALA A 175 16.96 -22.80 27.80
C ALA A 175 17.06 -21.28 27.66
N VAL A 176 16.40 -20.68 26.66
CA VAL A 176 16.60 -19.26 26.28
C VAL A 176 15.40 -18.36 26.56
N ASN A 177 14.27 -18.92 27.00
CA ASN A 177 13.04 -18.16 27.27
C ASN A 177 12.29 -18.73 28.49
N LYS A 178 12.16 -17.90 29.54
CA LYS A 178 11.40 -18.21 30.76
C LYS A 178 9.92 -18.52 30.50
N ASN A 179 9.30 -17.88 29.52
CA ASN A 179 7.92 -18.18 29.13
C ASN A 179 7.79 -19.63 28.68
N CYS A 180 8.79 -20.16 27.96
CA CYS A 180 8.78 -21.57 27.53
C CYS A 180 9.03 -22.53 28.70
N GLN A 181 9.72 -22.09 29.76
CA GLN A 181 9.89 -22.85 31.01
C GLN A 181 8.58 -22.94 31.79
N GLU A 182 7.83 -21.84 31.84
CA GLU A 182 6.49 -21.80 32.45
C GLU A 182 5.50 -22.66 31.65
N ARG A 183 5.40 -22.43 30.34
CA ARG A 183 4.52 -23.18 29.44
C ARG A 183 5.05 -23.20 28.01
N TYR A 184 5.27 -24.40 27.48
CA TYR A 184 5.74 -24.57 26.12
C TYR A 184 4.58 -24.64 25.13
N PHE A 185 4.71 -23.91 24.03
CA PHE A 185 3.83 -23.98 22.87
C PHE A 185 4.70 -24.19 21.63
N GLU A 186 4.45 -25.28 20.91
CA GLU A 186 5.11 -25.59 19.65
C GLU A 186 4.79 -24.50 18.62
N ASN A 187 3.51 -24.21 18.41
CA ASN A 187 3.06 -23.12 17.55
C ASN A 187 3.40 -21.75 18.16
N TYR A 188 4.09 -20.90 17.38
CA TYR A 188 4.50 -19.56 17.82
C TYR A 188 3.33 -18.59 18.02
N TRP A 189 2.29 -18.71 17.22
CA TRP A 189 1.12 -17.86 17.34
C TRP A 189 0.37 -18.14 18.65
N GLU A 190 0.24 -19.40 19.04
CA GLU A 190 -0.34 -19.78 20.34
C GLU A 190 0.53 -19.31 21.52
N HIS A 191 1.86 -19.35 21.37
CA HIS A 191 2.77 -18.74 22.35
C HIS A 191 2.50 -17.23 22.51
N LEU A 192 2.35 -16.49 21.40
CA LEU A 192 2.06 -15.06 21.46
C LEU A 192 0.66 -14.79 22.03
N LYS A 193 -0.37 -15.57 21.69
CA LYS A 193 -1.70 -15.40 22.28
C LYS A 193 -1.69 -15.55 23.79
N TYR A 194 -0.88 -16.45 24.32
CA TYR A 194 -0.80 -16.66 25.76
C TYR A 194 0.02 -15.58 26.46
N PHE A 195 1.23 -15.28 25.99
CA PHE A 195 2.18 -14.39 26.68
C PHE A 195 2.12 -12.91 26.23
N HIS A 196 1.55 -12.63 25.06
CA HIS A 196 1.46 -11.31 24.43
C HIS A 196 0.03 -11.00 23.96
N SER A 197 -0.97 -11.45 24.72
CA SER A 197 -2.39 -11.32 24.37
C SER A 197 -2.80 -9.89 24.05
N LYS A 198 -2.30 -8.88 24.76
CA LYS A 198 -2.62 -7.46 24.46
C LYS A 198 -2.30 -7.06 23.01
N GLN A 199 -1.22 -7.60 22.45
CA GLN A 199 -0.77 -7.32 21.09
C GLN A 199 -1.48 -8.17 20.02
N VAL A 200 -2.01 -9.35 20.39
CA VAL A 200 -2.55 -10.33 19.41
C VAL A 200 -3.95 -10.85 19.71
N ALA A 201 -4.63 -10.39 20.75
CA ALA A 201 -5.97 -10.85 21.14
C ALA A 201 -7.03 -10.53 20.08
N ARG A 202 -6.76 -9.54 19.20
CA ARG A 202 -7.56 -9.20 18.01
C ARG A 202 -9.06 -9.16 18.29
N SER A 203 -9.42 -8.64 19.47
CA SER A 203 -10.79 -8.46 19.96
C SER A 203 -11.58 -7.42 19.17
N GLN A 204 -10.88 -6.69 18.30
CA GLN A 204 -11.42 -5.86 17.22
C GLN A 204 -10.39 -5.89 16.09
N GLY A 205 -10.51 -6.90 15.23
CA GLY A 205 -9.59 -7.18 14.11
C GLY A 205 -9.98 -6.50 12.80
N LEU A 206 -11.22 -6.01 12.71
CA LEU A 206 -11.74 -5.18 11.63
C LEU A 206 -12.91 -4.36 12.17
N SER A 207 -12.97 -3.09 11.82
CA SER A 207 -14.13 -2.22 12.05
C SER A 207 -14.70 -1.76 10.72
N ILE A 208 -16.03 -1.80 10.58
CA ILE A 208 -16.73 -1.36 9.38
C ILE A 208 -17.79 -0.33 9.79
N ILE A 209 -17.73 0.87 9.24
CA ILE A 209 -18.77 1.89 9.41
C ILE A 209 -19.60 1.94 8.12
N ASP A 210 -20.89 1.66 8.21
CA ASP A 210 -21.83 1.86 7.11
C ASP A 210 -22.57 3.18 7.30
N VAL A 211 -22.00 4.26 6.75
CA VAL A 211 -22.42 5.63 7.06
C VAL A 211 -23.90 5.87 6.70
N ASP A 212 -24.36 5.30 5.58
CA ASP A 212 -25.73 5.49 5.10
C ASP A 212 -26.79 4.95 6.07
N ASN A 213 -26.48 3.85 6.76
CA ASN A 213 -27.38 3.20 7.69
C ASN A 213 -27.11 3.57 9.14
N PHE A 214 -25.93 4.09 9.45
CA PHE A 214 -25.53 4.46 10.80
C PHE A 214 -25.91 5.90 11.16
N PHE A 215 -25.95 6.81 10.17
CA PHE A 215 -26.30 8.22 10.34
C PHE A 215 -27.54 8.63 9.52
N ASP A 216 -28.29 9.60 10.02
CA ASP A 216 -29.51 10.11 9.37
C ASP A 216 -29.21 11.11 8.24
N GLU A 217 -30.10 11.17 7.23
CA GLU A 217 -29.94 12.04 6.05
C GLU A 217 -30.12 13.53 6.36
N LEU A 218 -30.94 13.86 7.36
CA LEU A 218 -31.38 15.25 7.66
C LEU A 218 -30.40 16.00 8.57
N GLN A 219 -29.13 15.61 8.60
CA GLN A 219 -28.12 16.25 9.45
C GLN A 219 -27.34 17.33 8.67
N ASP A 220 -27.05 18.43 9.36
CA ASP A 220 -26.07 19.41 8.88
C ASP A 220 -24.69 18.74 8.64
N TYR A 221 -23.92 19.26 7.68
CA TYR A 221 -22.63 18.70 7.30
C TYR A 221 -21.63 18.63 8.46
N ASP A 222 -21.53 19.69 9.26
CA ASP A 222 -20.56 19.77 10.35
C ASP A 222 -20.92 18.82 11.50
N ARG A 223 -22.22 18.62 11.71
CA ARG A 223 -22.73 17.60 12.62
C ARG A 223 -22.35 16.20 12.15
N LEU A 224 -22.65 15.84 10.91
CA LEU A 224 -22.30 14.52 10.35
C LEU A 224 -20.79 14.26 10.45
N LEU A 225 -19.98 15.25 10.07
CA LEU A 225 -18.52 15.16 10.14
C LEU A 225 -18.03 14.99 11.58
N SER A 226 -18.55 15.75 12.54
CA SER A 226 -18.14 15.64 13.94
C SER A 226 -18.50 14.30 14.55
N GLN A 227 -19.68 13.76 14.26
CA GLN A 227 -20.08 12.46 14.77
C GLN A 227 -19.24 11.32 14.17
N LEU A 228 -18.88 11.41 12.88
CA LEU A 228 -17.94 10.49 12.26
C LEU A 228 -16.54 10.60 12.87
N ILE A 229 -16.03 11.82 13.10
CA ILE A 229 -14.74 12.06 13.75
C ILE A 229 -14.70 11.42 15.15
N ASP A 230 -15.74 11.64 15.96
CA ASP A 230 -15.86 11.04 17.30
C ASP A 230 -15.81 9.52 17.21
N GLN A 231 -16.60 8.94 16.30
CA GLN A 231 -16.65 7.50 16.12
C GLN A 231 -15.33 6.90 15.63
N ILE A 232 -14.67 7.54 14.66
CA ILE A 232 -13.37 7.13 14.13
C ILE A 232 -12.31 7.19 15.23
N THR A 233 -12.36 8.20 16.09
CA THR A 233 -11.42 8.35 17.21
C THR A 233 -11.58 7.20 18.22
N LYS A 234 -12.83 6.88 18.60
CA LYS A 234 -13.12 5.72 19.48
C LYS A 234 -12.66 4.41 18.85
N ILE A 235 -12.94 4.22 17.55
CA ILE A 235 -12.47 3.03 16.83
C ILE A 235 -10.94 2.99 16.80
N TYR A 236 -10.25 4.11 16.60
CA TYR A 236 -8.79 4.12 16.63
C TYR A 236 -8.27 3.62 17.97
N ASP A 237 -8.87 4.01 19.09
CA ASP A 237 -8.44 3.57 20.43
C ASP A 237 -8.71 2.07 20.68
N GLU A 238 -9.84 1.54 20.19
CA GLU A 238 -10.28 0.16 20.41
C GLU A 238 -9.70 -0.85 19.41
N LEU A 239 -9.46 -0.41 18.16
CA LEU A 239 -8.99 -1.27 17.08
C LEU A 239 -7.59 -1.81 17.42
N THR A 240 -7.43 -3.12 17.31
CA THR A 240 -6.15 -3.77 17.54
C THR A 240 -5.12 -3.25 16.52
N ASN A 241 -3.87 -3.06 16.94
CA ASN A 241 -2.83 -2.58 16.05
C ASN A 241 -2.63 -3.55 14.85
N HIS A 242 -2.19 -3.03 13.70
CA HIS A 242 -2.07 -3.77 12.44
C HIS A 242 -3.38 -4.38 11.93
N CYS A 243 -4.50 -3.72 12.23
CA CYS A 243 -5.84 -4.07 11.75
C CYS A 243 -6.44 -2.93 10.93
N TYR A 244 -7.66 -3.13 10.42
CA TYR A 244 -8.24 -2.26 9.41
C TYR A 244 -9.54 -1.61 9.87
N LEU A 245 -9.76 -0.40 9.37
CA LEU A 245 -11.02 0.31 9.40
C LEU A 245 -11.51 0.46 7.96
N ALA A 246 -12.75 0.03 7.70
CA ALA A 246 -13.45 0.29 6.46
C ALA A 246 -14.60 1.27 6.71
N ILE A 247 -14.78 2.26 5.83
CA ILE A 247 -15.88 3.22 5.90
C ILE A 247 -16.62 3.18 4.56
N ILE A 248 -17.90 2.82 4.60
CA ILE A 248 -18.78 2.71 3.44
C ILE A 248 -19.67 3.95 3.40
N ILE A 249 -19.60 4.71 2.32
CA ILE A 249 -20.39 5.95 2.11
C ILE A 249 -21.10 5.83 0.77
N GLY A 250 -22.43 5.87 0.75
CA GLY A 250 -23.21 5.87 -0.48
C GLY A 250 -23.69 7.25 -0.89
N ASP A 251 -24.58 7.26 -1.88
CA ASP A 251 -25.13 8.47 -2.49
C ASP A 251 -26.25 9.12 -1.66
N LYS A 252 -26.53 8.62 -0.45
CA LYS A 252 -27.51 9.21 0.49
C LYS A 252 -27.18 10.68 0.81
N PHE A 253 -25.89 11.04 0.82
CA PHE A 253 -25.44 12.38 1.14
C PHE A 253 -25.00 13.11 -0.13
N SER A 254 -25.62 14.26 -0.44
CA SER A 254 -25.21 15.12 -1.56
C SER A 254 -23.75 15.60 -1.44
N CYS A 255 -23.24 15.68 -0.21
CA CYS A 255 -21.88 16.06 0.12
C CYS A 255 -20.88 14.88 0.16
N LYS A 256 -21.25 13.68 -0.30
CA LYS A 256 -20.44 12.44 -0.25
C LYS A 256 -18.95 12.64 -0.49
N TRP A 257 -18.58 13.30 -1.59
CA TRP A 257 -17.17 13.49 -1.97
C TRP A 257 -16.45 14.59 -1.18
N SER A 258 -17.18 15.52 -0.58
CA SER A 258 -16.63 16.44 0.44
C SER A 258 -16.34 15.68 1.73
N LEU A 259 -17.29 14.83 2.16
CA LEU A 259 -17.16 14.01 3.35
C LEU A 259 -16.01 13.01 3.23
N ILE A 260 -15.91 12.30 2.11
CA ILE A 260 -14.78 11.39 1.81
C ILE A 260 -13.45 12.12 1.97
N ALA A 261 -13.33 13.33 1.44
CA ALA A 261 -12.09 14.11 1.53
C ALA A 261 -11.75 14.49 2.98
N ASP A 262 -12.71 15.02 3.73
CA ASP A 262 -12.48 15.45 5.11
C ASP A 262 -12.16 14.25 6.02
N ILE A 263 -12.89 13.14 5.88
CA ILE A 263 -12.65 11.90 6.64
C ILE A 263 -11.29 11.29 6.31
N THR A 264 -10.90 11.28 5.04
CA THR A 264 -9.60 10.71 4.62
C THR A 264 -8.44 11.52 5.20
N ILE A 265 -8.51 12.86 5.14
CA ILE A 265 -7.49 13.72 5.76
C ILE A 265 -7.51 13.55 7.28
N PHE A 266 -8.69 13.57 7.91
CA PHE A 266 -8.80 13.39 9.35
C PHE A 266 -8.15 12.09 9.80
N CYS A 267 -8.55 10.94 9.22
CA CYS A 267 -8.01 9.62 9.54
C CYS A 267 -6.48 9.58 9.50
N GLU A 268 -5.84 10.26 8.55
CA GLU A 268 -4.39 10.28 8.45
C GLU A 268 -3.67 11.24 9.39
N LYS A 269 -4.33 12.34 9.78
CA LYS A 269 -3.63 13.51 10.33
C LYS A 269 -4.05 13.94 11.73
N PHE A 270 -5.09 13.33 12.31
CA PHE A 270 -5.75 13.84 13.52
C PHE A 270 -4.90 13.80 14.80
N LEU A 271 -3.86 12.96 14.88
CA LEU A 271 -2.95 12.93 16.03
C LEU A 271 -1.77 13.88 15.80
N GLU A 272 -1.88 15.13 16.26
CA GLU A 272 -0.80 16.12 16.22
C GLU A 272 0.07 16.07 17.49
N ARG A 273 1.28 15.53 17.37
CA ARG A 273 2.20 15.43 18.51
C ARG A 273 3.66 15.43 18.09
N PRO A 274 4.59 15.80 18.99
CA PRO A 274 6.02 15.61 18.75
C PRO A 274 6.36 14.14 18.54
N ILE A 275 7.21 13.85 17.55
CA ILE A 275 7.71 12.49 17.30
C ILE A 275 9.17 12.41 17.75
N ASP A 276 9.41 11.78 18.91
CA ASP A 276 10.76 11.59 19.44
C ASP A 276 11.49 10.42 18.73
N ARG A 277 11.87 10.64 17.46
CA ARG A 277 12.64 9.67 16.66
C ARG A 277 13.59 10.39 15.71
N THR A 278 14.77 9.78 15.52
CA THR A 278 15.84 10.34 14.65
C THR A 278 15.44 10.48 13.19
N TYR A 279 14.46 9.70 12.73
CA TYR A 279 13.94 9.82 11.37
C TYR A 279 13.02 11.04 11.18
N PHE A 280 12.44 11.58 12.25
CA PHE A 280 11.55 12.75 12.20
C PHE A 280 12.38 14.03 12.21
N ARG A 281 12.78 14.43 11.00
CA ARG A 281 13.67 15.58 10.75
C ARG A 281 12.87 16.84 10.44
N TRP A 282 12.01 17.25 11.37
CA TRP A 282 11.07 18.36 11.13
C TRP A 282 11.74 19.70 10.83
N GLN A 283 12.93 19.99 11.38
CA GLN A 283 13.65 21.23 11.08
C GLN A 283 14.05 21.32 9.60
N GLU A 284 14.34 20.18 8.97
CA GLU A 284 14.64 20.13 7.53
C GLU A 284 13.38 20.40 6.71
N VAL A 285 12.24 19.82 7.11
CA VAL A 285 10.94 20.07 6.48
C VAL A 285 10.55 21.54 6.62
N GLU A 286 10.68 22.10 7.83
CA GLU A 286 10.42 23.51 8.11
C GLU A 286 11.28 24.42 7.20
N ARG A 287 12.60 24.18 7.17
CA ARG A 287 13.52 24.95 6.33
C ARG A 287 13.13 24.91 4.86
N GLN A 288 12.94 23.71 4.30
CA GLN A 288 12.54 23.53 2.90
C GLN A 288 11.20 24.19 2.58
N THR A 289 10.23 24.10 3.50
CA THR A 289 8.90 24.68 3.31
C THR A 289 8.94 26.20 3.33
N ILE A 290 9.68 26.80 4.26
CA ILE A 290 9.78 28.25 4.40
C ILE A 290 10.64 28.89 3.31
N ASP A 291 11.69 28.19 2.86
CA ASP A 291 12.51 28.64 1.72
C ASP A 291 11.64 28.76 0.45
N TYR A 292 10.58 27.94 0.34
CA TYR A 292 9.62 27.95 -0.76
C TYR A 292 8.44 28.91 -0.50
N ILE A 293 7.83 28.86 0.69
CA ILE A 293 6.64 29.63 1.09
C ILE A 293 7.06 30.78 2.00
N LYS A 294 7.36 31.93 1.40
CA LYS A 294 7.95 33.08 2.09
C LYS A 294 7.05 33.72 3.17
N ASN A 295 5.73 33.66 2.99
CA ASN A 295 4.75 34.37 3.80
C ASN A 295 4.11 33.52 4.92
N LEU A 296 4.69 32.35 5.21
CA LEU A 296 4.15 31.41 6.17
C LEU A 296 4.33 31.90 7.62
N ASP A 297 3.26 31.85 8.43
CA ASP A 297 3.35 32.11 9.86
C ASP A 297 3.95 30.91 10.60
N ARG A 298 5.25 31.01 10.86
CA ARG A 298 6.04 29.95 11.53
C ARG A 298 5.47 29.55 12.88
N LYS A 299 4.85 30.47 13.63
CA LYS A 299 4.37 30.19 14.99
C LYS A 299 3.17 29.25 14.99
N THR A 300 2.30 29.37 14.00
CA THR A 300 1.05 28.59 13.93
C THR A 300 1.20 27.27 13.15
N CYS A 301 2.28 27.12 12.38
CA CYS A 301 2.57 25.90 11.63
C CYS A 301 3.03 24.71 12.48
N GLU A 302 3.61 24.96 13.65
CA GLU A 302 4.05 23.93 14.60
C GLU A 302 4.79 22.73 13.97
N PHE A 303 5.80 22.96 13.12
CA PHE A 303 6.52 21.89 12.41
C PHE A 303 7.10 20.81 13.33
N GLN A 304 7.38 21.12 14.59
CA GLN A 304 7.82 20.16 15.61
C GLN A 304 6.79 19.06 15.92
N LYS A 305 5.53 19.21 15.50
CA LYS A 305 4.48 18.20 15.62
C LYS A 305 4.34 17.44 14.29
N GLY A 306 4.46 16.11 14.35
CA GLY A 306 4.07 15.25 13.26
C GLY A 306 2.56 14.96 13.31
N ASN A 307 1.99 14.65 12.16
CA ASN A 307 0.62 14.17 12.04
C ASN A 307 0.64 12.64 11.92
N GLU A 308 -0.01 11.96 12.86
CA GLU A 308 -0.19 10.50 12.87
C GLU A 308 -1.69 10.15 12.88
N GLY A 309 -2.00 8.87 12.66
CA GLY A 309 -3.35 8.35 12.61
C GLY A 309 -3.39 7.00 11.91
N PHE A 310 -4.50 6.71 11.23
CA PHE A 310 -4.55 5.62 10.27
C PHE A 310 -3.69 5.91 9.04
N THR A 311 -3.35 4.86 8.29
CA THR A 311 -2.76 4.98 6.96
C THR A 311 -3.81 4.67 5.91
N TYR A 312 -4.06 5.60 4.97
CA TYR A 312 -4.97 5.35 3.85
C TYR A 312 -4.42 4.23 2.95
N LYS A 313 -5.31 3.32 2.54
CA LYS A 313 -4.97 2.17 1.68
C LYS A 313 -5.59 2.30 0.30
N ASP A 314 -6.91 2.49 0.24
CA ASP A 314 -7.66 2.49 -1.01
C ASP A 314 -9.07 3.09 -0.87
N CYS A 315 -9.69 3.37 -2.01
CA CYS A 315 -11.09 3.70 -2.17
C CYS A 315 -11.69 2.82 -3.28
N TYR A 316 -12.56 1.89 -2.91
CA TYR A 316 -13.26 1.05 -3.87
C TYR A 316 -14.60 1.69 -4.25
N LEU A 317 -14.93 1.68 -5.54
CA LEU A 317 -16.24 2.07 -6.03
C LEU A 317 -17.10 0.83 -6.27
N VAL A 318 -18.20 0.74 -5.55
CA VAL A 318 -19.12 -0.40 -5.60
C VAL A 318 -20.49 0.08 -6.02
N TYR A 319 -21.00 -0.43 -7.13
CA TYR A 319 -22.35 -0.15 -7.61
C TYR A 319 -23.29 -1.28 -7.15
N VAL A 320 -24.10 -0.99 -6.12
CA VAL A 320 -25.14 -1.89 -5.59
C VAL A 320 -26.47 -1.50 -6.24
N ASP A 321 -27.00 -2.34 -7.12
CA ASP A 321 -28.24 -2.03 -7.87
C ASP A 321 -28.26 -0.62 -8.48
N GLN A 322 -27.14 -0.24 -9.11
CA GLN A 322 -26.87 1.07 -9.72
C GLN A 322 -26.63 2.25 -8.75
N GLN A 323 -26.79 2.05 -7.45
CA GLN A 323 -26.40 3.05 -6.44
C GLN A 323 -24.90 2.92 -6.13
N GLU A 324 -24.19 4.04 -6.15
CA GLU A 324 -22.75 4.04 -5.90
C GLU A 324 -22.47 4.08 -4.39
N LYS A 325 -21.59 3.20 -3.94
CA LYS A 325 -20.98 3.21 -2.61
C LYS A 325 -19.47 3.29 -2.74
N SER A 326 -18.86 4.18 -1.99
CA SER A 326 -17.41 4.29 -1.84
C SER A 326 -16.99 3.57 -0.57
N VAL A 327 -16.01 2.68 -0.68
CA VAL A 327 -15.45 1.93 0.45
C VAL A 327 -14.03 2.43 0.69
N LEU A 328 -13.86 3.27 1.70
CA LEU A 328 -12.55 3.76 2.14
C LEU A 328 -11.92 2.72 3.05
N LEU A 329 -10.65 2.39 2.81
CA LEU A 329 -9.89 1.44 3.60
C LEU A 329 -8.69 2.09 4.27
N PHE A 330 -8.55 1.85 5.57
CA PHE A 330 -7.52 2.40 6.42
C PHE A 330 -6.85 1.29 7.25
N GLU A 331 -5.54 1.40 7.47
CA GLU A 331 -4.77 0.48 8.33
C GLU A 331 -4.25 1.22 9.56
N LYS A 332 -4.47 0.67 10.76
CA LYS A 332 -3.88 1.19 12.00
C LYS A 332 -2.46 0.64 12.14
N ASN A 333 -1.48 1.53 12.10
CA ASN A 333 -0.08 1.24 12.41
C ASN A 333 0.40 2.18 13.50
N GLU A 334 -0.14 1.97 14.70
CA GLU A 334 0.30 2.71 15.87
C GLU A 334 1.69 2.24 16.29
N ARG A 335 2.56 3.19 16.65
CA ARG A 335 3.91 2.87 17.08
C ARG A 335 3.89 2.05 18.38
N ASP A 336 4.25 0.78 18.26
CA ASP A 336 4.41 -0.16 19.38
C ASP A 336 5.87 -0.66 19.44
N GLU A 337 6.53 -0.41 20.57
CA GLU A 337 7.91 -0.84 20.83
C GLU A 337 7.97 -2.08 21.73
N THR A 338 6.83 -2.69 22.05
CA THR A 338 6.77 -3.90 22.87
C THR A 338 7.64 -4.99 22.25
N LEU A 339 8.63 -5.45 23.03
CA LEU A 339 9.47 -6.56 22.61
C LEU A 339 8.66 -7.85 22.55
N ILE A 340 8.72 -8.51 21.40
CA ILE A 340 8.20 -9.86 21.18
C ILE A 340 9.35 -10.83 20.91
N PRO A 341 9.30 -12.08 21.39
CA PRO A 341 10.41 -13.02 21.29
C PRO A 341 10.67 -13.41 19.83
N CYS A 342 11.89 -13.83 19.49
CA CYS A 342 12.21 -14.27 18.12
C CYS A 342 11.31 -15.44 17.69
N PRO A 343 10.68 -15.41 16.49
CA PRO A 343 9.78 -16.48 16.06
C PRO A 343 10.46 -17.86 15.95
N LYS A 344 11.77 -17.90 15.68
CA LYS A 344 12.53 -19.17 15.59
C LYS A 344 13.01 -19.70 16.94
N CYS A 345 13.81 -18.91 17.66
CA CYS A 345 14.45 -19.39 18.89
C CYS A 345 13.74 -18.96 20.17
N ARG A 346 12.66 -18.19 20.08
CA ARG A 346 11.85 -17.69 21.20
C ARG A 346 12.59 -16.81 22.21
N THR A 347 13.85 -16.45 21.98
CA THR A 347 14.59 -15.55 22.87
C THR A 347 14.02 -14.13 22.87
N PHE A 348 14.14 -13.43 24.01
CA PHE A 348 14.00 -11.97 24.10
C PHE A 348 15.32 -11.21 23.87
N LYS A 349 16.43 -11.91 23.63
CA LYS A 349 17.70 -11.30 23.19
C LYS A 349 17.58 -10.82 21.75
N VAL A 350 16.88 -9.71 21.57
CA VAL A 350 16.57 -9.07 20.28
C VAL A 350 16.80 -7.57 20.40
N GLN A 351 17.15 -6.92 19.29
CA GLN A 351 17.31 -5.48 19.26
C GLN A 351 16.32 -4.84 18.28
N GLY A 352 15.93 -3.59 18.52
CA GLY A 352 15.24 -2.81 17.51
C GLY A 352 16.12 -2.58 16.29
N ASN A 353 15.60 -2.83 15.09
CA ASN A 353 16.34 -2.76 13.83
C ASN A 353 15.95 -1.51 13.04
N SER A 354 14.79 -1.53 12.39
CA SER A 354 14.28 -0.43 11.56
C SER A 354 12.76 -0.41 11.61
N TYR A 355 12.15 0.52 10.87
CA TYR A 355 10.72 0.52 10.61
C TYR A 355 10.53 0.26 9.10
N PRO A 356 9.98 -0.89 8.68
CA PRO A 356 9.70 -1.14 7.27
C PRO A 356 8.68 -0.17 6.68
N ILE A 357 7.71 0.25 7.50
CA ILE A 357 6.74 1.32 7.22
C ILE A 357 6.55 2.14 8.50
N LEU A 358 6.00 3.35 8.38
CA LEU A 358 5.70 4.19 9.54
C LEU A 358 4.86 3.43 10.60
N GLY A 359 5.23 3.60 11.87
CA GLY A 359 4.58 2.95 13.02
C GLY A 359 4.92 1.48 13.25
N VAL A 360 5.40 0.74 12.25
CA VAL A 360 5.71 -0.70 12.41
C VAL A 360 7.15 -0.91 12.84
N ARG A 361 7.40 -1.29 14.09
CA ARG A 361 8.75 -1.62 14.57
C ARG A 361 9.19 -3.01 14.10
N SER A 362 10.39 -3.11 13.54
CA SER A 362 11.07 -4.40 13.32
C SER A 362 12.18 -4.64 14.34
N PHE A 363 12.37 -5.91 14.68
CA PHE A 363 13.39 -6.43 15.58
C PHE A 363 14.35 -7.34 14.81
N GLU A 364 15.58 -7.43 15.30
CA GLU A 364 16.59 -8.37 14.84
C GLU A 364 17.04 -9.25 16.01
N CYS A 365 17.00 -10.56 15.83
CA CYS A 365 17.44 -11.52 16.84
C CYS A 365 18.96 -11.43 17.08
N LYS A 366 19.36 -11.38 18.36
CA LYS A 366 20.76 -11.32 18.80
C LYS A 366 21.19 -12.58 19.56
N ASN A 367 20.40 -13.64 19.49
CA ASN A 367 20.87 -14.95 19.89
C ASN A 367 21.89 -15.47 18.86
N LEU A 368 23.09 -15.77 19.34
CA LEU A 368 24.19 -16.33 18.54
C LEU A 368 23.76 -17.63 17.87
N PHE A 369 23.09 -18.53 18.59
CA PHE A 369 22.68 -19.85 18.11
C PHE A 369 21.22 -19.88 17.63
N CYS A 370 20.71 -18.79 17.06
CA CYS A 370 19.40 -18.81 16.41
C CYS A 370 19.50 -19.59 15.09
N GLY A 371 18.63 -20.60 14.90
CA GLY A 371 18.62 -21.44 13.69
C GLY A 371 18.20 -20.72 12.38
N ASP A 372 17.66 -19.50 12.45
CA ASP A 372 17.20 -18.73 11.29
C ASP A 372 18.08 -17.51 10.99
N LYS A 373 19.37 -17.59 11.29
CA LYS A 373 20.32 -16.57 10.85
C LYS A 373 20.41 -16.53 9.32
N SER A 374 20.67 -15.35 8.76
CA SER A 374 20.91 -15.23 7.32
C SER A 374 22.18 -15.97 6.91
N LYS A 375 22.36 -16.19 5.60
CA LYS A 375 23.59 -16.73 5.02
C LYS A 375 24.86 -16.02 5.50
N TYR A 376 24.79 -14.72 5.77
CA TYR A 376 25.93 -13.91 6.20
C TYR A 376 25.93 -13.63 7.71
N ASN A 377 25.44 -14.61 8.50
CA ASN A 377 25.42 -14.62 9.97
C ASN A 377 24.60 -13.51 10.64
N ARG A 378 23.67 -12.87 9.91
CA ARG A 378 22.80 -11.84 10.49
C ARG A 378 21.62 -12.47 11.22
N GLY A 379 21.19 -11.89 12.34
CA GLY A 379 19.98 -12.33 13.04
C GLY A 379 18.70 -12.27 12.19
N LYS A 380 17.74 -13.15 12.50
CA LYS A 380 16.39 -13.11 11.93
C LYS A 380 15.73 -11.76 12.22
N ARG A 381 15.20 -11.12 11.18
CA ARG A 381 14.43 -9.88 11.27
C ARG A 381 12.94 -10.15 11.17
N TYR A 382 12.15 -9.49 12.00
CA TYR A 382 10.70 -9.66 12.03
C TYR A 382 10.03 -8.45 12.68
N SER A 383 8.74 -8.26 12.43
CA SER A 383 7.84 -7.34 13.14
C SER A 383 6.57 -8.07 13.53
N LEU A 384 5.82 -7.52 14.49
CA LEU A 384 4.50 -8.05 14.85
C LEU A 384 3.58 -8.11 13.62
N ALA A 385 3.54 -7.04 12.82
CA ALA A 385 2.80 -7.01 11.55
C ALA A 385 3.20 -8.14 10.59
N SER A 386 4.49 -8.43 10.45
CA SER A 386 4.95 -9.53 9.58
C SER A 386 4.55 -10.91 10.12
N ILE A 387 4.52 -11.09 11.44
CA ILE A 387 4.09 -12.34 12.08
C ILE A 387 2.58 -12.54 11.89
N ILE A 388 1.77 -11.49 12.07
CA ILE A 388 0.32 -11.53 11.85
C ILE A 388 0.02 -11.92 10.40
N ARG A 389 0.71 -11.29 9.43
CA ARG A 389 0.55 -11.61 8.02
C ARG A 389 1.02 -13.03 7.70
N GLN A 390 2.11 -13.50 8.30
CA GLN A 390 2.55 -14.89 8.15
C GLN A 390 1.52 -15.87 8.71
N GLN A 391 0.88 -15.55 9.85
CA GLN A 391 -0.21 -16.36 10.40
C GLN A 391 -1.44 -16.38 9.48
N ALA A 392 -1.74 -15.27 8.80
CA ALA A 392 -2.80 -15.21 7.82
C ALA A 392 -2.60 -16.25 6.70
N ILE A 393 -1.34 -16.40 6.27
CA ILE A 393 -0.92 -17.31 5.21
C ILE A 393 -0.98 -18.76 5.73
N LEU A 394 -0.33 -19.05 6.86
CA LEU A 394 -0.20 -20.41 7.44
C LEU A 394 -1.49 -21.10 7.91
N ASP A 395 -2.62 -20.41 7.96
CA ASP A 395 -3.88 -20.97 8.46
C ASP A 395 -4.91 -21.01 7.34
N ASP A 396 -5.12 -22.20 6.77
CA ASP A 396 -6.00 -22.45 5.61
C ASP A 396 -7.43 -21.95 5.81
N ARG A 397 -7.91 -21.82 7.06
CA ARG A 397 -9.23 -21.24 7.36
C ARG A 397 -9.33 -19.77 6.95
N ASN A 398 -8.20 -19.12 6.69
CA ASN A 398 -8.12 -17.76 6.18
C ASN A 398 -8.21 -17.66 4.66
N ILE A 399 -8.03 -18.75 3.90
CA ILE A 399 -8.05 -18.72 2.43
C ILE A 399 -9.32 -18.03 1.93
N ILE A 400 -9.15 -17.01 1.09
CA ILE A 400 -10.23 -16.23 0.47
C ILE A 400 -10.80 -17.08 -0.68
N PRO A 401 -12.13 -17.29 -0.74
CA PRO A 401 -12.76 -17.98 -1.85
C PRO A 401 -12.46 -17.33 -3.20
N LYS A 402 -12.16 -18.16 -4.22
CA LYS A 402 -11.85 -17.69 -5.58
C LYS A 402 -12.95 -16.82 -6.19
N GLU A 403 -14.21 -17.08 -5.87
CA GLU A 403 -15.34 -16.26 -6.35
C GLU A 403 -15.29 -14.83 -5.80
N ILE A 404 -14.87 -14.64 -4.54
CA ILE A 404 -14.64 -13.31 -3.96
C ILE A 404 -13.48 -12.65 -4.71
N LEU A 405 -12.34 -13.33 -4.88
CA LEU A 405 -11.18 -12.75 -5.59
C LEU A 405 -11.50 -12.36 -7.03
N LYS A 406 -12.30 -13.17 -7.73
CA LYS A 406 -12.73 -12.89 -9.11
C LYS A 406 -13.67 -11.68 -9.17
N LYS A 407 -14.63 -11.59 -8.24
CA LYS A 407 -15.59 -10.47 -8.16
C LYS A 407 -14.90 -9.15 -7.78
N TRP A 408 -13.95 -9.21 -6.85
CA TRP A 408 -13.21 -8.08 -6.29
C TRP A 408 -11.83 -7.90 -6.92
N ARG A 409 -11.66 -8.34 -8.17
CA ARG A 409 -10.38 -8.24 -8.89
C ARG A 409 -9.98 -6.80 -9.19
N ARG A 410 -10.96 -5.91 -9.37
CA ARG A 410 -10.79 -4.50 -9.70
C ARG A 410 -11.40 -3.65 -8.59
N ASP A 411 -10.86 -2.46 -8.37
CA ASP A 411 -11.36 -1.50 -7.38
C ASP A 411 -12.64 -0.76 -7.81
N ILE A 412 -13.18 -1.09 -8.99
CA ILE A 412 -14.53 -0.72 -9.44
C ILE A 412 -15.36 -1.99 -9.64
N VAL A 413 -16.42 -2.18 -8.85
CA VAL A 413 -17.17 -3.44 -8.72
C VAL A 413 -18.66 -3.20 -8.88
N LYS A 414 -19.36 -4.15 -9.52
CA LYS A 414 -20.82 -4.19 -9.57
C LYS A 414 -21.33 -5.35 -8.75
N THR A 415 -22.38 -5.13 -7.96
CA THR A 415 -22.97 -6.14 -7.09
C THR A 415 -24.47 -5.88 -6.88
N SER A 416 -25.21 -6.87 -6.38
CA SER A 416 -26.65 -6.77 -6.11
C SER A 416 -26.98 -6.66 -4.61
N SER A 417 -25.97 -6.67 -3.73
CA SER A 417 -26.19 -6.57 -2.30
C SER A 417 -25.02 -5.90 -1.59
N ILE A 418 -25.34 -5.09 -0.58
CA ILE A 418 -24.36 -4.54 0.36
C ILE A 418 -23.66 -5.64 1.16
N ALA A 419 -24.32 -6.78 1.38
CA ALA A 419 -23.73 -7.93 2.08
C ALA A 419 -22.45 -8.42 1.40
N ASP A 420 -22.36 -8.33 0.07
CA ASP A 420 -21.15 -8.69 -0.67
C ASP A 420 -19.94 -7.82 -0.29
N ILE A 421 -20.17 -6.53 0.02
CA ILE A 421 -19.13 -5.63 0.52
C ILE A 421 -18.63 -6.14 1.87
N PHE A 422 -19.55 -6.45 2.80
CA PHE A 422 -19.18 -6.97 4.12
C PHE A 422 -18.43 -8.30 4.01
N LEU A 423 -18.90 -9.26 3.22
CA LEU A 423 -18.23 -10.55 3.03
C LEU A 423 -16.81 -10.40 2.48
N PHE A 424 -16.62 -9.51 1.51
CA PHE A 424 -15.29 -9.20 0.97
C PHE A 424 -14.38 -8.58 2.04
N LEU A 425 -14.86 -7.57 2.75
CA LEU A 425 -14.07 -6.87 3.77
C LEU A 425 -13.70 -7.82 4.92
N ILE A 426 -14.66 -8.57 5.44
CA ILE A 426 -14.45 -9.57 6.49
C ILE A 426 -13.38 -10.57 6.03
N LYS A 427 -13.53 -11.14 4.84
CA LYS A 427 -12.61 -12.19 4.40
C LYS A 427 -11.22 -11.68 4.01
N SER A 428 -11.12 -10.45 3.51
CA SER A 428 -9.84 -9.90 3.01
C SER A 428 -9.05 -9.13 4.05
N TYR A 429 -9.71 -8.62 5.10
CA TYR A 429 -9.11 -7.73 6.10
C TYR A 429 -9.26 -8.20 7.56
N SER A 430 -9.62 -9.47 7.79
CA SER A 430 -9.61 -10.09 9.12
C SER A 430 -9.13 -11.56 9.10
N LEU A 431 -8.69 -12.06 10.26
CA LEU A 431 -8.23 -13.43 10.46
C LEU A 431 -9.29 -14.30 11.15
N TYR A 432 -9.15 -15.61 11.03
CA TYR A 432 -10.02 -16.58 11.70
C TYR A 432 -9.97 -16.37 13.21
N GLY A 433 -11.14 -16.32 13.85
CA GLY A 433 -11.30 -16.00 15.26
C GLY A 433 -11.29 -14.51 15.61
N ASP A 434 -10.97 -13.61 14.66
CA ASP A 434 -11.08 -12.17 14.91
C ASP A 434 -12.52 -11.78 15.24
N THR A 435 -12.66 -10.71 16.02
CA THR A 435 -13.94 -10.01 16.13
C THR A 435 -14.00 -8.89 15.10
N VAL A 436 -15.06 -8.88 14.30
CA VAL A 436 -15.40 -7.80 13.37
C VAL A 436 -16.53 -6.98 13.97
N VAL A 437 -16.32 -5.69 14.11
CA VAL A 437 -17.33 -4.76 14.63
C VAL A 437 -17.92 -3.97 13.48
N ILE A 438 -19.24 -4.07 13.32
CA ILE A 438 -19.98 -3.39 12.25
C ILE A 438 -20.87 -2.33 12.88
N TYR A 439 -20.64 -1.09 12.51
CA TYR A 439 -21.37 0.08 12.95
C TYR A 439 -22.42 0.42 11.89
N SER A 440 -23.66 -0.05 12.10
CA SER A 440 -24.78 0.08 11.16
C SER A 440 -26.10 -0.17 11.89
N ASN A 441 -27.18 0.55 11.56
CA ASN A 441 -28.51 0.27 12.11
C ASN A 441 -29.32 -0.76 11.29
N GLN A 442 -28.69 -1.46 10.34
CA GLN A 442 -29.33 -2.57 9.61
C GLN A 442 -29.57 -3.80 10.50
N GLU A 443 -30.42 -4.71 10.03
CA GLU A 443 -30.61 -6.01 10.69
C GLU A 443 -29.27 -6.70 10.92
N SER A 444 -29.14 -7.35 12.08
CA SER A 444 -27.90 -8.03 12.47
C SER A 444 -27.58 -9.12 11.46
N LEU A 445 -26.36 -9.06 10.92
CA LEU A 445 -25.75 -10.19 10.25
C LEU A 445 -25.63 -11.39 11.20
N GLU A 446 -25.37 -12.57 10.65
CA GLU A 446 -25.04 -13.75 11.44
C GLU A 446 -23.92 -13.44 12.45
N ASN A 447 -24.05 -13.92 13.68
CA ASN A 447 -23.07 -13.69 14.75
C ASN A 447 -21.69 -14.25 14.43
N GLU A 448 -21.58 -15.14 13.44
CA GLU A 448 -20.33 -15.68 12.94
C GLU A 448 -20.34 -15.73 11.41
N ILE A 449 -19.29 -15.22 10.76
CA ILE A 449 -19.11 -15.30 9.30
C ILE A 449 -17.68 -15.77 9.01
N PHE A 450 -17.53 -16.85 8.23
CA PHE A 450 -16.22 -17.47 7.92
C PHE A 450 -15.35 -17.76 9.16
N GLY A 451 -15.96 -18.08 10.31
CA GLY A 451 -15.25 -18.29 11.57
C GLY A 451 -14.75 -17.02 12.26
N ARG A 452 -15.30 -15.85 11.93
CA ARG A 452 -15.06 -14.57 12.61
C ARG A 452 -16.28 -14.20 13.42
N ASN A 453 -16.08 -13.67 14.61
CA ASN A 453 -17.16 -13.21 15.47
C ASN A 453 -17.65 -11.85 14.98
N ILE A 454 -18.94 -11.73 14.67
CA ILE A 454 -19.53 -10.48 14.18
C ILE A 454 -20.27 -9.80 15.34
N LYS A 455 -19.95 -8.52 15.57
CA LYS A 455 -20.65 -7.68 16.54
C LYS A 455 -21.24 -6.46 15.82
N SER A 456 -22.56 -6.40 15.76
CA SER A 456 -23.25 -5.19 15.30
C SER A 456 -23.36 -4.18 16.44
N GLN A 457 -23.01 -2.93 16.17
CA GLN A 457 -23.25 -1.80 17.05
C GLN A 457 -24.21 -0.85 16.36
N ASN A 458 -25.35 -0.60 17.03
CA ASN A 458 -26.32 0.40 16.64
C ASN A 458 -26.08 1.68 17.43
N LEU A 459 -26.46 2.82 16.87
CA LEU A 459 -26.34 4.09 17.56
C LEU A 459 -27.68 4.61 18.06
N TYR A 460 -27.59 5.32 19.19
CA TYR A 460 -28.59 6.29 19.63
C TYR A 460 -27.88 7.63 19.81
N PHE A 461 -27.96 8.52 18.83
CA PHE A 461 -27.43 9.87 18.97
C PHE A 461 -28.35 10.71 19.86
N ILE A 462 -27.85 11.17 21.01
CA ILE A 462 -28.48 12.24 21.77
C ILE A 462 -27.86 13.54 21.30
N TYR A 463 -28.67 14.44 20.72
CA TYR A 463 -28.20 15.72 20.18
C TYR A 463 -27.61 16.62 21.27
N ASN A 464 -26.41 17.15 21.03
CA ASN A 464 -25.78 18.18 21.84
C ASN A 464 -25.04 19.17 20.93
N GLU A 465 -25.74 20.24 20.55
CA GLU A 465 -25.28 21.28 19.59
C GLU A 465 -23.87 21.82 19.84
N ILE A 466 -23.46 21.97 21.11
CA ILE A 466 -22.16 22.51 21.48
C ILE A 466 -21.04 21.49 21.23
N LEU A 467 -21.30 20.20 21.48
CA LEU A 467 -20.34 19.13 21.25
C LEU A 467 -20.30 18.74 19.76
N ASP A 468 -21.46 18.73 19.11
CA ASP A 468 -21.70 18.21 17.76
C ASP A 468 -21.06 19.05 16.65
N ASN A 469 -20.62 20.28 16.91
CA ASN A 469 -19.88 21.11 15.93
C ASN A 469 -18.42 21.35 16.31
N LYS A 470 -18.02 20.94 17.52
CA LYS A 470 -16.69 21.23 18.05
C LYS A 470 -15.60 20.47 17.30
N LEU A 471 -15.82 19.18 17.02
CA LEU A 471 -14.80 18.30 16.43
C LEU A 471 -14.50 18.64 14.97
N ALA A 472 -15.53 18.94 14.16
CA ALA A 472 -15.33 19.43 12.79
C ALA A 472 -14.54 20.76 12.76
N LYS A 473 -14.79 21.65 13.71
CA LYS A 473 -14.03 22.90 13.85
C LYS A 473 -12.58 22.65 14.25
N GLU A 474 -12.33 21.80 15.25
CA GLU A 474 -10.98 21.43 15.69
C GLU A 474 -10.18 20.78 14.56
N TYR A 475 -10.81 19.90 13.78
CA TYR A 475 -10.22 19.32 12.57
C TYR A 475 -9.73 20.39 11.59
N ARG A 476 -10.55 21.42 11.29
CA ARG A 476 -10.17 22.48 10.35
C ARG A 476 -9.06 23.41 10.88
N GLU A 477 -8.79 23.36 12.18
CA GLU A 477 -7.76 24.16 12.85
C GLU A 477 -6.41 23.44 13.03
N LEU A 478 -6.30 22.19 12.56
CA LEU A 478 -5.05 21.42 12.61
C LEU A 478 -3.88 22.22 12.02
N SER A 479 -2.72 22.12 12.66
CA SER A 479 -1.49 22.81 12.22
C SER A 479 -1.06 22.37 10.82
N PHE A 480 -1.42 21.16 10.40
CA PHE A 480 -1.23 20.64 9.05
C PHE A 480 -1.66 21.62 7.94
N PHE A 481 -2.87 22.18 8.04
CA PHE A 481 -3.42 23.09 7.02
C PHE A 481 -2.67 24.42 6.96
N LYS A 482 -2.19 24.89 8.12
CA LYS A 482 -1.50 26.17 8.28
C LYS A 482 -0.13 26.18 7.59
N ARG A 483 0.41 25.01 7.22
CA ARG A 483 1.72 24.84 6.55
C ARG A 483 1.69 25.09 5.05
N PHE A 484 0.52 25.22 4.43
CA PHE A 484 0.39 25.45 2.98
C PHE A 484 -0.73 26.42 2.58
N ILE A 485 -1.71 26.69 3.44
CA ILE A 485 -2.74 27.71 3.18
C ILE A 485 -2.16 29.09 3.46
N CYS A 486 -1.60 29.71 2.43
CA CYS A 486 -1.07 31.06 2.48
C CYS A 486 -1.10 31.67 1.08
N ASP A 487 -1.37 32.97 0.99
CA ASP A 487 -1.41 33.69 -0.27
C ASP A 487 0.00 33.96 -0.81
N GLN A 488 0.19 33.62 -2.08
CA GLN A 488 1.38 33.97 -2.84
C GLN A 488 1.32 35.44 -3.29
N GLU A 489 2.44 36.13 -3.18
CA GLU A 489 2.58 37.48 -3.73
C GLU A 489 2.76 37.45 -5.26
N HIS A 490 2.14 38.41 -5.94
CA HIS A 490 2.24 38.52 -7.40
C HIS A 490 3.53 39.22 -7.82
N GLU A 491 4.14 38.74 -8.91
CA GLU A 491 5.25 39.45 -9.53
C GLU A 491 4.72 40.58 -10.41
N LYS A 492 5.29 41.78 -10.25
CA LYS A 492 4.82 42.98 -10.98
C LYS A 492 5.07 42.90 -12.50
N GLN A 493 6.04 42.10 -12.95
CA GLN A 493 6.45 42.01 -14.35
C GLN A 493 6.35 40.56 -14.88
N CYS A 494 5.20 40.20 -15.42
CA CYS A 494 5.04 39.00 -16.26
C CYS A 494 4.43 39.44 -17.60
N LEU A 495 5.19 39.29 -18.69
CA LEU A 495 4.72 39.51 -20.04
C LEU A 495 4.12 38.20 -20.56
N ILE A 496 2.85 38.22 -20.96
CA ILE A 496 2.20 37.07 -21.59
C ILE A 496 1.95 37.37 -23.06
N SER A 497 2.24 36.40 -23.92
CA SER A 497 2.00 36.49 -25.36
C SER A 497 1.44 35.17 -25.87
N ASN A 498 0.44 35.24 -26.74
CA ASN A 498 -0.15 34.05 -27.34
C ASN A 498 0.83 33.44 -28.36
N LEU A 499 1.21 32.19 -28.15
CA LEU A 499 2.10 31.44 -29.05
C LEU A 499 1.35 30.75 -30.21
N SER A 500 0.03 30.60 -30.10
CA SER A 500 -0.78 29.96 -31.13
C SER A 500 -1.23 30.95 -32.20
N ASN A 501 -1.07 30.55 -33.46
CA ASN A 501 -1.58 31.28 -34.63
C ASN A 501 -2.96 30.76 -35.10
N VAL A 502 -3.54 29.79 -34.39
CA VAL A 502 -4.83 29.19 -34.74
C VAL A 502 -5.96 30.01 -34.12
N PRO A 503 -6.94 30.51 -34.92
CA PRO A 503 -8.08 31.25 -34.41
C PRO A 503 -8.83 30.48 -33.31
N GLY A 504 -9.17 31.17 -32.21
CA GLY A 504 -9.89 30.58 -31.08
C GLY A 504 -9.02 29.77 -30.10
N VAL A 505 -7.76 29.46 -30.43
CA VAL A 505 -6.85 28.74 -29.52
C VAL A 505 -5.75 29.66 -29.04
N THR A 506 -5.71 29.91 -27.74
CA THR A 506 -4.64 30.67 -27.08
C THR A 506 -3.74 29.72 -26.30
N LEU A 507 -2.42 29.85 -26.48
CA LEU A 507 -1.39 29.15 -25.70
C LEU A 507 -0.43 30.17 -25.08
N TYR A 508 -0.34 30.19 -23.75
CA TYR A 508 0.63 30.98 -23.00
C TYR A 508 1.73 30.09 -22.43
N GLN A 509 2.99 30.48 -22.63
CA GLN A 509 4.10 29.89 -21.90
C GLN A 509 4.32 30.65 -20.59
N GLY A 510 4.31 29.95 -19.46
CA GLY A 510 4.63 30.54 -18.17
C GLY A 510 4.06 29.78 -16.98
N ASP A 511 4.40 30.26 -15.80
CA ASP A 511 3.81 29.79 -14.55
C ASP A 511 2.31 30.08 -14.51
N ALA A 512 1.51 29.07 -14.16
CA ALA A 512 0.04 29.17 -14.20
C ALA A 512 -0.49 30.26 -13.27
N PHE A 513 0.08 30.41 -12.07
CA PHE A 513 -0.34 31.44 -11.12
C PHE A 513 -0.09 32.85 -11.69
N GLN A 514 1.10 33.11 -12.25
CA GLN A 514 1.43 34.40 -12.84
C GLN A 514 0.60 34.72 -14.09
N VAL A 515 0.38 33.74 -14.98
CA VAL A 515 -0.40 33.94 -16.21
C VAL A 515 -1.88 34.17 -15.89
N LEU A 516 -2.48 33.36 -15.02
CA LEU A 516 -3.89 33.50 -14.63
C LEU A 516 -4.15 34.87 -14.00
N HIS A 517 -3.23 35.38 -13.19
CA HIS A 517 -3.33 36.72 -12.58
C HIS A 517 -3.53 37.84 -13.62
N LYS A 518 -3.04 37.68 -14.85
CA LYS A 518 -3.23 38.65 -15.94
C LYS A 518 -4.57 38.52 -16.66
N LEU A 519 -5.28 37.40 -16.48
CA LEU A 519 -6.60 37.20 -17.06
C LEU A 519 -7.66 37.99 -16.28
N LYS A 520 -8.69 38.45 -16.99
CA LYS A 520 -9.82 39.16 -16.38
C LYS A 520 -10.58 38.23 -15.43
N SER A 521 -11.01 38.76 -14.30
CA SER A 521 -11.93 38.05 -13.40
C SER A 521 -13.23 37.73 -14.15
N GLU A 522 -13.87 36.62 -13.82
CA GLU A 522 -15.17 36.20 -14.36
C GLU A 522 -15.26 36.22 -15.90
N SER A 523 -14.19 35.78 -16.57
CA SER A 523 -14.09 35.75 -18.03
C SER A 523 -14.12 34.34 -18.63
N ILE A 524 -14.01 33.30 -17.81
CA ILE A 524 -13.93 31.90 -18.23
C ILE A 524 -15.24 31.19 -17.88
N GLY A 525 -15.82 30.44 -18.82
CA GLY A 525 -17.08 29.71 -18.62
C GLY A 525 -16.92 28.26 -18.19
N GLY A 526 -15.71 27.70 -18.22
CA GLY A 526 -15.39 26.41 -17.62
C GLY A 526 -13.91 26.07 -17.70
N ALA A 527 -13.45 25.20 -16.80
CA ALA A 527 -12.07 24.72 -16.78
C ALA A 527 -12.00 23.18 -16.76
N VAL A 528 -10.98 22.62 -17.38
CA VAL A 528 -10.67 21.19 -17.36
C VAL A 528 -9.16 21.00 -17.33
N THR A 529 -8.66 20.12 -16.47
CA THR A 529 -7.23 19.86 -16.40
C THR A 529 -6.88 18.53 -15.75
N SER A 530 -5.60 18.17 -15.86
CA SER A 530 -4.92 17.17 -15.04
C SER A 530 -3.58 17.79 -14.61
N PRO A 531 -3.44 18.29 -13.37
CA PRO A 531 -2.21 18.95 -12.95
C PRO A 531 -1.02 17.97 -12.96
N PRO A 532 0.22 18.48 -12.86
CA PRO A 532 1.34 17.65 -12.41
C PRO A 532 1.04 17.07 -11.03
N TYR A 533 0.95 15.74 -10.89
CA TYR A 533 0.77 15.14 -9.56
C TYR A 533 2.08 15.23 -8.79
N TYR A 534 2.01 15.57 -7.50
CA TYR A 534 3.15 15.71 -6.60
C TYR A 534 4.22 14.64 -6.88
N ASN A 535 5.38 15.02 -7.42
CA ASN A 535 6.55 14.17 -7.70
C ASN A 535 6.34 12.93 -8.59
N ALA A 536 5.17 12.76 -9.23
CA ALA A 536 4.86 11.56 -10.00
C ALA A 536 5.66 11.44 -11.31
N ARG A 537 6.26 12.56 -11.77
CA ARG A 537 7.02 12.68 -13.01
C ARG A 537 8.24 13.57 -12.79
N GLU A 538 9.28 13.32 -13.58
CA GLU A 538 10.56 14.02 -13.48
C GLU A 538 10.45 15.53 -13.78
N TYR A 539 9.47 15.95 -14.57
CA TYR A 539 9.24 17.37 -14.90
C TYR A 539 8.61 18.18 -13.75
N SER A 540 8.19 17.54 -12.66
CA SER A 540 7.50 18.20 -11.55
C SER A 540 8.01 17.68 -10.22
N GLN A 541 8.81 18.49 -9.50
CA GLN A 541 9.49 18.08 -8.27
C GLN A 541 9.35 19.15 -7.18
N TRP A 542 8.87 18.74 -6.01
CA TRP A 542 8.74 19.53 -4.79
C TRP A 542 9.47 18.82 -3.65
N SER A 543 10.04 19.60 -2.74
CA SER A 543 10.79 19.08 -1.58
C SER A 543 9.90 18.26 -0.63
N ASN A 544 8.65 18.69 -0.43
CA ASN A 544 7.66 18.03 0.40
C ASN A 544 6.24 18.39 -0.06
N ILE A 545 5.24 17.68 0.47
CA ILE A 545 3.83 17.85 0.07
C ILE A 545 3.29 19.26 0.33
N TYR A 546 3.80 19.99 1.34
CA TYR A 546 3.30 21.34 1.65
C TYR A 546 3.59 22.33 0.52
N CYS A 547 4.79 22.26 -0.07
CA CYS A 547 5.15 23.11 -1.21
C CYS A 547 4.22 22.86 -2.42
N TYR A 548 3.88 21.61 -2.70
CA TYR A 548 2.95 21.27 -3.77
C TYR A 548 1.53 21.77 -3.49
N LEU A 549 1.03 21.56 -2.27
CA LEU A 549 -0.31 22.00 -1.89
C LEU A 549 -0.43 23.53 -1.87
N TYR A 550 0.65 24.24 -1.56
CA TYR A 550 0.72 25.70 -1.67
C TYR A 550 0.55 26.20 -3.10
N ASP A 551 1.24 25.59 -4.07
CA ASP A 551 1.09 25.96 -5.48
C ASP A 551 -0.32 25.63 -5.97
N MET A 552 -0.84 24.45 -5.65
CA MET A 552 -2.20 24.05 -6.02
C MET A 552 -3.25 24.98 -5.40
N TYR A 553 -3.06 25.44 -4.15
CA TYR A 553 -3.94 26.42 -3.51
C TYR A 553 -3.97 27.74 -4.28
N ASN A 554 -2.80 28.34 -4.55
CA ASN A 554 -2.70 29.66 -5.17
C ASN A 554 -3.15 29.65 -6.64
N ILE A 555 -2.77 28.63 -7.42
CA ILE A 555 -3.22 28.49 -8.80
C ILE A 555 -4.74 28.31 -8.85
N SER A 556 -5.30 27.46 -8.00
CA SER A 556 -6.76 27.21 -7.98
C SER A 556 -7.55 28.43 -7.53
N LYS A 557 -6.97 29.28 -6.65
CA LYS A 557 -7.56 30.56 -6.26
C LYS A 557 -7.65 31.53 -7.44
N GLU A 558 -6.63 31.57 -8.29
CA GLU A 558 -6.67 32.35 -9.52
C GLU A 558 -7.65 31.79 -10.57
N VAL A 559 -7.77 30.46 -10.68
CA VAL A 559 -8.83 29.84 -11.50
C VAL A 559 -10.21 30.23 -10.99
N PHE A 560 -10.45 30.17 -9.67
CA PHE A 560 -11.70 30.61 -9.05
C PHE A 560 -12.03 32.08 -9.38
N ARG A 561 -11.04 32.97 -9.35
CA ARG A 561 -11.21 34.37 -9.73
C ARG A 561 -11.61 34.51 -11.21
N CYS A 562 -10.98 33.77 -12.10
CA CYS A 562 -11.19 33.84 -13.55
C CYS A 562 -12.52 33.23 -13.99
N LEU A 563 -13.02 32.20 -13.32
CA LEU A 563 -14.30 31.55 -13.64
C LEU A 563 -15.48 32.49 -13.39
N LYS A 564 -16.49 32.44 -14.27
CA LYS A 564 -17.81 33.06 -14.04
C LYS A 564 -18.55 32.30 -12.95
N HIS A 565 -19.44 32.96 -12.21
CA HIS A 565 -20.30 32.28 -11.24
C HIS A 565 -21.08 31.13 -11.90
N GLY A 566 -21.16 30.00 -11.21
CA GLY A 566 -21.79 28.76 -11.66
C GLY A 566 -21.01 27.94 -12.68
N SER A 567 -19.85 28.41 -13.14
CA SER A 567 -19.04 27.67 -14.13
C SER A 567 -18.42 26.39 -13.55
N PRO A 568 -18.37 25.29 -14.33
CA PRO A 568 -17.75 24.04 -13.93
C PRO A 568 -16.21 24.07 -13.96
N TYR A 569 -15.59 23.29 -13.08
CA TYR A 569 -14.19 22.91 -13.16
C TYR A 569 -14.06 21.39 -12.98
N LEU A 570 -13.63 20.68 -14.04
CA LEU A 570 -13.30 19.26 -14.00
C LEU A 570 -11.80 19.06 -13.73
N PHE A 571 -11.46 18.39 -12.63
CA PHE A 571 -10.08 18.25 -12.16
C PHE A 571 -9.67 16.79 -12.03
N ASN A 572 -8.81 16.31 -12.93
CA ASN A 572 -8.36 14.92 -12.94
C ASN A 572 -7.18 14.69 -12.00
N ILE A 573 -7.30 13.79 -11.02
CA ILE A 573 -6.26 13.49 -10.04
C ILE A 573 -6.24 12.00 -9.68
N PHE A 574 -5.06 11.46 -9.37
CA PHE A 574 -4.91 10.07 -8.92
C PHE A 574 -4.10 9.96 -7.63
N ASP A 575 -4.62 9.18 -6.70
CA ASP A 575 -3.99 8.83 -5.43
C ASP A 575 -3.01 7.67 -5.64
N TYR A 576 -1.75 7.99 -5.91
CA TYR A 576 -0.70 7.01 -6.23
C TYR A 576 0.28 6.80 -5.05
N PHE A 577 1.18 5.82 -5.17
CA PHE A 577 2.16 5.52 -4.12
C PHE A 577 3.39 6.43 -4.19
N ASP A 578 3.63 7.20 -3.13
CA ASP A 578 4.86 7.94 -2.90
C ASP A 578 5.02 8.35 -1.42
N ASN A 579 6.02 9.17 -1.09
CA ASN A 579 6.26 9.71 0.23
C ASN A 579 5.99 11.23 0.28
N GLU A 580 5.15 11.66 1.23
CA GLU A 580 4.85 13.08 1.49
C GLU A 580 6.08 13.91 1.90
N ASN A 581 7.14 13.25 2.37
CA ASN A 581 8.39 13.86 2.84
C ASN A 581 8.19 14.85 4.00
N ILE A 582 7.19 14.60 4.85
CA ILE A 582 6.88 15.43 6.04
C ILE A 582 7.21 14.76 7.38
N ILE A 583 7.23 13.43 7.43
CA ILE A 583 7.64 12.66 8.62
C ILE A 583 9.04 12.05 8.44
N VAL A 584 9.33 11.52 7.25
CA VAL A 584 10.61 10.89 6.92
C VAL A 584 10.87 11.01 5.42
N PHE A 585 12.15 10.98 5.02
CA PHE A 585 12.58 11.08 3.62
C PHE A 585 12.95 9.74 2.96
N SER A 586 12.89 8.63 3.70
CA SER A 586 13.25 7.29 3.20
C SER A 586 12.02 6.53 2.69
N ASP A 587 12.26 5.37 2.07
CA ASP A 587 11.19 4.47 1.60
C ASP A 587 10.18 4.04 2.68
N MET A 588 10.55 4.16 3.96
CA MET A 588 9.65 3.92 5.11
C MET A 588 8.39 4.79 5.07
N GLY A 589 8.47 6.00 4.50
CA GLY A 589 7.35 6.93 4.40
C GLY A 589 6.45 6.70 3.19
N LYS A 590 6.80 5.76 2.29
CA LYS A 590 5.99 5.48 1.11
C LYS A 590 4.63 4.87 1.50
N LYS A 591 3.57 5.48 0.98
CA LYS A 591 2.18 5.05 1.14
C LYS A 591 1.36 5.54 -0.05
N ARG A 592 0.08 5.20 -0.11
CA ARG A 592 -0.82 5.83 -1.07
C ARG A 592 -1.11 7.26 -0.61
N LEU A 593 -0.81 8.23 -1.46
CA LEU A 593 -1.10 9.64 -1.20
C LEU A 593 -2.61 9.90 -1.31
N ILE A 594 -3.10 10.92 -0.61
CA ILE A 594 -4.51 11.33 -0.57
C ILE A 594 -4.73 12.66 -1.32
N LEU A 595 -4.14 12.77 -2.52
CA LEU A 595 -4.13 13.99 -3.32
C LEU A 595 -5.55 14.46 -3.66
N SER A 596 -6.44 13.52 -4.01
CA SER A 596 -7.86 13.80 -4.28
C SER A 596 -8.54 14.53 -3.12
N SER A 597 -8.21 14.12 -1.89
CA SER A 597 -8.78 14.66 -0.67
C SER A 597 -8.21 16.04 -0.35
N TYR A 598 -6.89 16.22 -0.51
CA TYR A 598 -6.26 17.54 -0.36
C TYR A 598 -6.80 18.57 -1.35
N ILE A 599 -6.95 18.20 -2.62
CA ILE A 599 -7.50 19.08 -3.65
C ILE A 599 -8.96 19.45 -3.34
N SER A 600 -9.79 18.46 -2.98
CA SER A 600 -11.18 18.70 -2.57
C SER A 600 -11.27 19.66 -1.37
N PHE A 601 -10.41 19.51 -0.37
CA PHE A 601 -10.32 20.45 0.75
C PHE A 601 -9.90 21.85 0.31
N ILE A 602 -8.82 21.98 -0.47
CA ILE A 602 -8.30 23.26 -0.97
C ILE A 602 -9.37 24.01 -1.75
N PHE A 603 -10.05 23.34 -2.67
CA PHE A 603 -11.05 23.96 -3.54
C PHE A 603 -12.24 24.48 -2.72
N ARG A 604 -12.73 23.70 -1.77
CA ARG A 604 -13.80 24.14 -0.86
C ARG A 604 -13.35 25.28 0.04
N HIS A 605 -12.11 25.26 0.53
CA HIS A 605 -11.55 26.35 1.33
C HIS A 605 -11.46 27.67 0.53
N ILE A 606 -11.21 27.61 -0.78
CA ILE A 606 -11.23 28.77 -1.68
C ILE A 606 -12.65 29.30 -1.93
N GLY A 607 -13.66 28.41 -1.88
CA GLY A 607 -15.07 28.74 -2.10
C GLY A 607 -15.74 28.00 -3.26
N PHE A 608 -15.09 27.00 -3.85
CA PHE A 608 -15.75 26.10 -4.79
C PHE A 608 -16.76 25.20 -4.08
N THR A 609 -17.85 24.87 -4.77
CA THR A 609 -18.76 23.79 -4.38
C THR A 609 -18.26 22.50 -5.00
N HIS A 610 -18.07 21.45 -4.20
CA HIS A 610 -17.73 20.11 -4.70
C HIS A 610 -19.01 19.34 -5.01
N LEU A 611 -19.27 19.10 -6.30
CA LEU A 611 -20.54 18.56 -6.79
C LEU A 611 -20.53 17.05 -6.96
N GLY A 612 -19.34 16.45 -7.13
CA GLY A 612 -19.20 15.01 -7.26
C GLY A 612 -17.88 14.59 -7.90
N ASN A 613 -17.83 13.34 -8.33
CA ASN A 613 -16.66 12.73 -8.96
C ASN A 613 -17.14 11.83 -10.10
N ILE A 614 -16.46 11.91 -11.24
CA ILE A 614 -16.57 10.91 -12.31
C ILE A 614 -15.42 9.93 -12.13
N ALA A 615 -15.73 8.64 -12.07
CA ALA A 615 -14.71 7.61 -12.07
C ALA A 615 -14.21 7.39 -13.50
N TRP A 616 -12.97 7.76 -13.78
CA TRP A 616 -12.31 7.39 -15.03
C TRP A 616 -11.78 5.97 -14.93
N ASP A 617 -12.57 5.00 -15.38
CA ASP A 617 -12.19 3.60 -15.47
C ASP A 617 -11.25 3.35 -16.66
N LYS A 618 -9.98 3.10 -16.36
CA LYS A 618 -8.92 2.80 -17.33
C LYS A 618 -8.93 1.34 -17.79
N GLY A 619 -9.81 0.51 -17.23
CA GLY A 619 -9.77 -0.93 -17.39
C GLY A 619 -8.59 -1.55 -16.65
N GLU A 620 -8.32 -2.83 -16.94
CA GLU A 620 -7.21 -3.53 -16.35
C GLU A 620 -5.88 -3.05 -16.91
N ILE A 621 -4.92 -2.77 -16.03
CA ILE A 621 -3.58 -2.39 -16.43
C ILE A 621 -2.90 -3.60 -17.09
N GLU A 622 -2.43 -3.43 -18.32
CA GLU A 622 -1.65 -4.45 -19.05
C GLU A 622 -0.29 -4.68 -18.35
N GLY A 623 -0.05 -5.89 -17.83
CA GLY A 623 1.23 -6.29 -17.23
C GLY A 623 1.14 -7.39 -16.14
N ASN A 624 2.28 -8.00 -15.79
CA ASN A 624 2.41 -9.10 -14.81
C ASN A 624 2.21 -8.67 -13.33
N ARG A 625 1.47 -7.59 -13.05
CA ARG A 625 1.20 -7.13 -11.68
C ARG A 625 0.24 -8.04 -10.90
N ASN A 626 -0.34 -9.05 -11.55
CA ASN A 626 -1.39 -9.92 -11.01
C ASN A 626 -0.91 -11.17 -10.26
N PHE A 627 0.37 -11.25 -9.89
CA PHE A 627 0.87 -12.44 -9.20
C PHE A 627 1.31 -12.12 -7.78
N ASN A 628 0.37 -12.16 -6.83
CA ASN A 628 0.64 -12.50 -5.42
C ASN A 628 1.14 -13.96 -5.26
N GLN A 629 1.73 -14.53 -6.32
CA GLN A 629 2.26 -15.89 -6.39
C GLN A 629 1.26 -17.00 -5.96
N GLY A 630 -0.05 -16.74 -6.09
CA GLY A 630 -1.11 -17.65 -5.65
C GLY A 630 -1.40 -17.62 -4.14
N ASN A 631 -1.00 -16.56 -3.43
CA ASN A 631 -1.34 -16.39 -2.02
C ASN A 631 -2.74 -15.80 -1.85
N ASP A 632 -3.72 -16.64 -1.57
CA ASP A 632 -5.13 -16.24 -1.41
C ASP A 632 -5.48 -15.86 0.04
N SER A 633 -4.52 -15.48 0.89
CA SER A 633 -4.77 -15.09 2.28
C SER A 633 -5.17 -13.62 2.44
N PRO A 634 -5.80 -13.24 3.58
CA PRO A 634 -6.08 -11.84 3.94
C PRO A 634 -4.81 -10.98 3.91
N TYR A 635 -4.97 -9.68 3.69
CA TYR A 635 -3.91 -8.65 3.62
C TYR A 635 -2.97 -8.71 2.40
N TYR A 636 -2.99 -9.79 1.62
CA TYR A 636 -2.20 -9.90 0.39
C TYR A 636 -3.04 -9.62 -0.86
N GLN A 637 -4.35 -9.88 -0.80
CA GLN A 637 -5.26 -9.69 -1.92
C GLN A 637 -5.95 -8.32 -1.84
N ALA A 638 -5.46 -7.38 -2.65
CA ALA A 638 -6.08 -6.08 -2.86
C ALA A 638 -6.58 -5.98 -4.31
N PRO A 639 -7.74 -5.34 -4.56
CA PRO A 639 -8.21 -5.09 -5.91
C PRO A 639 -7.21 -4.27 -6.73
N LEU A 640 -7.14 -4.51 -8.05
CA LEU A 640 -6.28 -3.74 -8.94
C LEU A 640 -6.77 -2.31 -9.07
N ASN A 641 -5.84 -1.35 -9.04
CA ASN A 641 -6.21 0.04 -9.25
C ASN A 641 -6.51 0.33 -10.72
N CYS A 642 -7.80 0.49 -11.02
CA CYS A 642 -8.32 0.60 -12.38
C CYS A 642 -8.91 1.98 -12.69
N TRP A 643 -9.15 2.85 -11.69
CA TRP A 643 -9.79 4.14 -11.93
C TRP A 643 -8.99 5.36 -11.44
N GLU A 644 -9.31 6.55 -11.95
CA GLU A 644 -8.83 7.86 -11.49
C GLU A 644 -10.01 8.81 -11.22
N HIS A 645 -9.78 9.83 -10.40
CA HIS A 645 -10.80 10.82 -10.07
C HIS A 645 -10.86 11.90 -11.14
N ILE A 646 -12.06 12.22 -11.62
CA ILE A 646 -12.35 13.53 -12.21
C ILE A 646 -13.29 14.23 -11.25
N LEU A 647 -12.73 15.07 -10.39
CA LEU A 647 -13.48 15.84 -9.41
C LEU A 647 -14.26 16.96 -10.12
N ILE A 648 -15.53 17.13 -9.74
CA ILE A 648 -16.44 18.10 -10.34
C ILE A 648 -16.67 19.24 -9.36
N PHE A 649 -16.24 20.45 -9.71
CA PHE A 649 -16.45 21.64 -8.91
C PHE A 649 -17.25 22.71 -9.66
N SER A 650 -17.88 23.63 -8.92
CA SER A 650 -18.43 24.88 -9.46
C SER A 650 -18.05 26.09 -8.62
N LYS A 651 -17.93 27.25 -9.26
CA LYS A 651 -17.83 28.53 -8.54
C LYS A 651 -19.21 28.92 -7.99
N GLY A 652 -19.49 28.60 -6.73
CA GLY A 652 -20.82 28.81 -6.16
C GLY A 652 -21.85 27.80 -6.70
N TYR A 653 -23.09 28.23 -6.93
CA TYR A 653 -24.16 27.34 -7.38
C TYR A 653 -24.03 27.04 -8.87
N PRO A 654 -24.08 25.75 -9.30
CA PRO A 654 -23.86 25.37 -10.69
C PRO A 654 -24.91 25.98 -11.63
N SER A 655 -24.45 26.55 -12.75
CA SER A 655 -25.32 27.05 -13.83
C SER A 655 -25.52 26.03 -14.96
N PHE A 656 -25.12 24.79 -14.72
CA PHE A 656 -25.14 23.69 -15.68
C PHE A 656 -25.86 22.46 -15.11
N ASP A 657 -26.33 21.61 -16.01
CA ASP A 657 -27.02 20.37 -15.66
C ASP A 657 -26.02 19.24 -15.38
N LEU A 658 -25.84 18.93 -14.09
CA LEU A 658 -24.98 17.84 -13.63
C LEU A 658 -25.42 16.46 -14.17
N SER A 659 -26.70 16.26 -14.49
CA SER A 659 -27.19 14.96 -14.97
C SER A 659 -26.66 14.57 -16.35
N LYS A 660 -26.11 15.53 -17.10
CA LYS A 660 -25.43 15.30 -18.38
C LYS A 660 -24.06 14.64 -18.22
N LEU A 661 -23.47 14.71 -17.02
CA LEU A 661 -22.20 14.05 -16.73
C LEU A 661 -22.44 12.60 -16.28
N PRO A 662 -21.69 11.63 -16.83
CA PRO A 662 -21.76 10.25 -16.37
C PRO A 662 -21.09 10.10 -14.99
N LYS A 663 -21.50 9.09 -14.21
CA LYS A 663 -20.79 8.71 -12.98
C LYS A 663 -19.47 7.99 -13.27
N VAL A 664 -19.40 7.26 -14.39
CA VAL A 664 -18.23 6.49 -14.82
C VAL A 664 -18.00 6.74 -16.30
N ILE A 665 -16.74 7.00 -16.68
CA ILE A 665 -16.30 6.89 -18.07
C ILE A 665 -15.34 5.72 -18.19
N GLN A 666 -15.48 4.91 -19.24
CA GLN A 666 -14.54 3.85 -19.54
C GLN A 666 -13.69 4.27 -20.73
N GLU A 667 -12.45 4.67 -20.47
CA GLU A 667 -11.56 5.25 -21.49
C GLU A 667 -10.14 4.75 -21.29
N LYS A 668 -9.48 4.30 -22.36
CA LYS A 668 -8.09 3.86 -22.25
C LYS A 668 -7.16 5.07 -22.10
N PRO A 669 -6.08 4.96 -21.31
CA PRO A 669 -5.02 5.97 -21.30
C PRO A 669 -4.45 6.20 -22.70
N VAL A 670 -4.01 7.43 -22.98
CA VAL A 670 -3.37 7.77 -24.25
C VAL A 670 -2.13 6.90 -24.46
N THR A 671 -2.06 6.25 -25.62
CA THR A 671 -0.93 5.39 -25.97
C THR A 671 0.30 6.25 -26.25
N LYS A 672 1.24 6.25 -25.31
CA LYS A 672 2.47 7.05 -25.36
C LYS A 672 3.72 6.25 -25.70
N MET A 673 3.74 4.96 -25.38
CA MET A 673 4.90 4.09 -25.57
C MET A 673 4.65 3.11 -26.72
N VAL A 674 5.54 3.08 -27.71
CA VAL A 674 5.59 2.03 -28.74
C VAL A 674 7.04 1.55 -28.86
N GLY A 675 7.26 0.24 -28.69
CA GLY A 675 8.61 -0.34 -28.70
C GLY A 675 9.55 0.26 -27.65
N GLY A 676 9.04 0.66 -26.49
CA GLY A 676 9.85 1.27 -25.41
C GLY A 676 10.23 2.74 -25.63
N LYS A 677 9.77 3.39 -26.71
CA LYS A 677 10.00 4.81 -26.98
C LYS A 677 8.73 5.63 -26.75
N ASN A 678 8.87 6.80 -26.14
CA ASN A 678 7.76 7.75 -26.02
C ASN A 678 7.53 8.44 -27.38
N ILE A 679 6.56 7.97 -28.14
CA ILE A 679 6.23 8.50 -29.47
C ILE A 679 5.32 9.73 -29.41
N TYR A 680 4.68 9.97 -28.27
CA TYR A 680 3.74 11.06 -28.10
C TYR A 680 4.44 12.36 -27.69
N GLY A 681 5.63 12.27 -27.08
CA GLY A 681 6.42 13.42 -26.64
C GLY A 681 6.04 13.96 -25.26
N HIS A 682 4.91 13.51 -24.69
CA HIS A 682 4.49 13.82 -23.31
C HIS A 682 4.26 12.52 -22.53
N SER A 683 4.70 12.46 -21.28
CA SER A 683 4.67 11.22 -20.49
C SER A 683 3.35 10.95 -19.74
N ALA A 684 2.36 11.85 -19.80
CA ALA A 684 1.13 11.79 -19.01
C ALA A 684 -0.05 12.62 -19.61
N PRO A 685 -0.32 12.57 -20.93
CA PRO A 685 -1.49 13.24 -21.50
C PRO A 685 -2.79 12.52 -21.08
N PHE A 686 -3.85 13.29 -20.84
CA PHE A 686 -5.21 12.77 -20.65
C PHE A 686 -5.95 12.60 -21.98
N PRO A 687 -6.96 11.70 -22.06
CA PRO A 687 -7.71 11.44 -23.29
C PRO A 687 -8.66 12.58 -23.67
N GLU A 688 -9.02 12.68 -24.95
CA GLU A 688 -9.96 13.69 -25.47
C GLU A 688 -11.36 13.62 -24.84
N ALA A 689 -11.72 12.49 -24.24
CA ALA A 689 -12.99 12.32 -23.54
C ALA A 689 -13.14 13.30 -22.36
N LEU A 690 -12.06 13.62 -21.64
CA LEU A 690 -12.11 14.55 -20.50
C LEU A 690 -12.60 15.96 -20.90
N PRO A 691 -11.97 16.66 -21.86
CA PRO A 691 -12.45 17.98 -22.26
C PRO A 691 -13.84 17.93 -22.89
N LYS A 692 -14.20 16.83 -23.59
CA LYS A 692 -15.56 16.66 -24.13
C LYS A 692 -16.65 16.60 -23.05
N LEU A 693 -16.35 16.04 -21.88
CA LEU A 693 -17.27 16.08 -20.73
C LEU A 693 -17.57 17.53 -20.34
N LEU A 694 -16.55 18.39 -20.24
CA LEU A 694 -16.75 19.81 -19.97
C LEU A 694 -17.58 20.47 -21.08
N PHE A 695 -17.30 20.15 -22.35
CA PHE A 695 -17.98 20.77 -23.49
C PHE A 695 -19.46 20.41 -23.56
N SER A 696 -19.86 19.24 -23.05
CA SER A 696 -21.29 18.86 -22.99
C SER A 696 -22.14 19.70 -22.01
N ILE A 697 -21.50 20.40 -21.08
CA ILE A 697 -22.18 21.18 -20.04
C ILE A 697 -21.88 22.68 -20.10
N VAL A 698 -20.85 23.09 -20.85
CA VAL A 698 -20.48 24.50 -21.06
C VAL A 698 -20.97 24.99 -22.43
N PRO A 699 -21.68 26.14 -22.49
CA PRO A 699 -22.10 26.75 -23.76
C PRO A 699 -20.94 26.95 -24.75
N SER A 700 -21.22 26.93 -26.05
CA SER A 700 -20.20 26.96 -27.11
C SER A 700 -19.44 28.29 -27.22
N GLU A 701 -20.09 29.38 -26.85
CA GLU A 701 -19.60 30.75 -26.87
C GLU A 701 -18.66 31.08 -25.69
N GLU A 702 -18.64 30.22 -24.69
CA GLU A 702 -17.83 30.39 -23.49
C GLU A 702 -16.37 29.98 -23.70
N ILE A 703 -15.48 30.61 -22.95
CA ILE A 703 -14.04 30.31 -23.00
C ILE A 703 -13.74 29.13 -22.08
N ILE A 704 -13.04 28.14 -22.63
CA ILE A 704 -12.50 26.98 -21.90
C ILE A 704 -11.08 27.26 -21.43
N LEU A 705 -10.78 26.95 -20.17
CA LEU A 705 -9.45 27.07 -19.60
C LEU A 705 -8.81 25.71 -19.30
N ASP A 706 -7.53 25.56 -19.65
CA ASP A 706 -6.64 24.51 -19.16
C ASP A 706 -5.36 25.16 -18.58
N PRO A 707 -5.21 25.22 -17.25
CA PRO A 707 -4.04 25.84 -16.61
C PRO A 707 -2.77 24.97 -16.65
N PHE A 708 -2.86 23.70 -17.09
CA PHE A 708 -1.74 22.77 -17.19
C PHE A 708 -1.79 22.01 -18.51
N ALA A 709 -1.58 22.73 -19.60
CA ALA A 709 -1.92 22.29 -20.94
C ALA A 709 -1.13 21.05 -21.40
N GLY A 710 0.14 20.89 -21.02
CA GLY A 710 0.97 19.75 -21.42
C GLY A 710 1.06 19.62 -22.93
N SER A 711 0.41 18.61 -23.50
CA SER A 711 0.28 18.41 -24.96
C SER A 711 -0.92 19.14 -25.60
N MET A 712 -1.55 20.04 -24.86
CA MET A 712 -2.70 20.86 -25.25
C MET A 712 -3.86 20.04 -25.80
N THR A 713 -4.21 18.94 -25.13
CA THR A 713 -5.38 18.12 -25.53
C THR A 713 -6.65 18.96 -25.52
N THR A 714 -6.86 19.79 -24.49
CA THR A 714 -8.02 20.70 -24.40
C THR A 714 -8.11 21.64 -25.59
N GLY A 715 -7.06 22.43 -25.87
CA GLY A 715 -7.04 23.36 -27.00
C GLY A 715 -7.19 22.68 -28.37
N ARG A 716 -6.62 21.49 -28.55
CA ARG A 716 -6.75 20.71 -29.80
C ARG A 716 -8.17 20.17 -30.02
N VAL A 717 -8.89 19.78 -28.97
CA VAL A 717 -10.30 19.37 -29.10
C VAL A 717 -11.17 20.61 -29.31
N ALA A 718 -10.93 21.70 -28.58
CA ALA A 718 -11.65 22.97 -28.73
C ALA A 718 -11.56 23.51 -30.17
N ALA A 719 -10.38 23.46 -30.79
CA ALA A 719 -10.17 23.87 -32.19
C ALA A 719 -11.07 23.10 -33.18
N ARG A 720 -11.22 21.77 -32.98
CA ARG A 720 -12.07 20.93 -33.85
C ARG A 720 -13.55 21.25 -33.70
N GLU A 721 -13.97 21.60 -32.49
CA GLU A 721 -15.37 21.91 -32.18
C GLU A 721 -15.68 23.41 -32.29
N SER A 722 -14.77 24.21 -32.89
CA SER A 722 -14.93 25.66 -33.07
C SER A 722 -15.19 26.41 -31.75
N ARG A 723 -14.59 25.95 -30.65
CA ARG A 723 -14.67 26.56 -29.31
C ARG A 723 -13.43 27.41 -29.03
N VAL A 724 -13.60 28.41 -28.17
CA VAL A 724 -12.50 29.27 -27.71
C VAL A 724 -11.82 28.63 -26.49
N SER A 725 -10.49 28.56 -26.50
CA SER A 725 -9.71 28.02 -25.38
C SER A 725 -8.50 28.87 -25.02
N ILE A 726 -8.17 28.87 -23.73
CA ILE A 726 -6.93 29.40 -23.15
C ILE A 726 -6.20 28.24 -22.48
N ASN A 727 -4.95 28.05 -22.88
CA ASN A 727 -4.11 26.93 -22.44
C ASN A 727 -2.80 27.51 -21.89
N ILE A 728 -2.34 27.04 -20.72
CA ILE A 728 -1.13 27.54 -20.06
C ILE A 728 -0.16 26.38 -19.85
N GLU A 729 1.11 26.56 -20.23
CA GLU A 729 2.15 25.53 -20.08
C GLU A 729 3.47 26.17 -19.60
N LEU A 730 4.10 25.56 -18.61
CA LEU A 730 5.33 26.09 -18.02
C LEU A 730 6.54 25.90 -18.94
N HIS A 731 6.66 24.72 -19.56
CA HIS A 731 7.86 24.33 -20.28
C HIS A 731 7.77 24.58 -21.79
N GLN A 732 8.78 25.27 -22.33
CA GLN A 732 8.87 25.58 -23.76
C GLN A 732 8.73 24.33 -24.66
N HIS A 733 9.39 23.23 -24.32
CA HIS A 733 9.38 22.03 -25.16
C HIS A 733 7.97 21.39 -25.27
N TYR A 734 7.12 21.53 -24.23
CA TYR A 734 5.73 21.09 -24.30
C TYR A 734 4.84 22.10 -25.06
N CYS A 735 5.16 23.39 -25.02
CA CYS A 735 4.54 24.38 -25.92
C CYS A 735 4.81 24.04 -27.40
N ASP A 736 6.08 23.75 -27.74
CA ASP A 736 6.48 23.38 -29.09
C ASP A 736 5.78 22.09 -29.55
N LEU A 737 5.73 21.06 -28.70
CA LEU A 737 4.98 19.84 -28.94
C LEU A 737 3.49 20.12 -29.20
N SER A 738 2.88 20.94 -28.35
CA SER A 738 1.47 21.31 -28.44
C SER A 738 1.13 21.99 -29.76
N LEU A 739 1.94 22.97 -30.18
CA LEU A 739 1.78 23.66 -31.46
C LEU A 739 1.96 22.72 -32.66
N ASN A 740 2.96 21.82 -32.60
CA ASN A 740 3.18 20.82 -33.64
C ASN A 740 1.98 19.87 -33.78
N LEU A 741 1.45 19.36 -32.67
CA LEU A 741 0.27 18.49 -32.66
C LEU A 741 -0.97 19.22 -33.17
N LEU A 742 -1.18 20.48 -32.77
CA LEU A 742 -2.29 21.31 -33.23
C LEU A 742 -2.24 21.55 -34.74
N ASN A 743 -1.09 21.98 -35.25
CA ASN A 743 -0.89 22.25 -36.68
C ASN A 743 -1.02 20.99 -37.54
N THR A 744 -0.50 19.84 -37.06
CA THR A 744 -0.65 18.54 -37.73
C THR A 744 -2.11 18.11 -37.82
N GLN A 745 -2.88 18.40 -36.77
CA GLN A 745 -4.30 18.03 -36.72
C GLN A 745 -5.15 18.90 -37.65
N ILE A 746 -4.84 20.19 -37.78
CA ILE A 746 -5.56 21.14 -38.65
C ILE A 746 -5.19 20.98 -40.13
N SER A 747 -3.96 20.55 -40.43
CA SER A 747 -3.48 20.33 -41.79
C SER A 747 -3.97 19.03 -42.44
N LYS A 748 -4.54 18.10 -41.66
CA LYS A 748 -5.23 16.92 -42.21
C LYS A 748 -6.66 17.31 -42.64
N PRO A 749 -7.06 17.07 -43.91
CA PRO A 749 -8.47 17.20 -44.30
C PRO A 749 -9.34 16.32 -43.41
N LEU A 750 -10.56 16.75 -43.12
CA LEU A 750 -11.60 15.92 -42.52
C LEU A 750 -11.73 14.62 -43.32
N GLN A 751 -11.08 13.54 -42.87
CA GLN A 751 -11.51 12.20 -43.25
C GLN A 751 -12.85 11.99 -42.56
N GLY A 752 -13.92 12.00 -43.35
CA GLY A 752 -15.23 11.57 -42.92
C GLY A 752 -15.13 10.21 -42.20
N SER A 753 -16.03 10.01 -41.25
CA SER A 753 -16.17 8.75 -40.54
C SER A 753 -16.12 7.58 -41.53
N LEU A 754 -15.25 6.61 -41.26
CA LEU A 754 -15.30 5.29 -41.89
C LEU A 754 -16.38 4.40 -41.26
N PHE A 755 -17.38 5.01 -40.63
CA PHE A 755 -18.56 4.37 -40.09
C PHE A 755 -19.74 5.25 -40.48
N ASP A 756 -20.22 5.06 -41.71
CA ASP A 756 -21.62 5.16 -42.10
C ASP A 756 -21.72 4.89 -43.60
N THR A 757 -21.87 3.61 -43.95
CA THR A 757 -22.70 3.12 -45.07
C THR A 757 -22.74 1.59 -45.01
N GLU A 758 -23.91 1.08 -44.59
CA GLU A 758 -24.59 -0.13 -45.06
C GLU A 758 -23.79 -1.42 -45.29
N ILE A 759 -24.06 -2.46 -44.50
CA ILE A 759 -24.62 -3.74 -45.01
C ILE A 759 -25.56 -4.33 -43.95
N PHE A 760 -26.88 -4.24 -44.19
CA PHE A 760 -27.84 -5.27 -43.80
C PHE A 760 -27.58 -6.51 -44.66
N CYS A 761 -27.44 -7.69 -44.05
CA CYS A 761 -28.04 -8.97 -44.46
C CYS A 761 -27.33 -10.18 -43.83
N ASN A 762 -28.17 -11.03 -43.20
CA ASN A 762 -27.98 -12.38 -42.64
C ASN A 762 -27.35 -12.52 -41.25
#